data_AF-A0A2N4X2B2-F1
#
_entry.id   AF-A0A2N4X2B2-F1
#
_cell.length_a   1.000
_cell.length_b   1.000
_cell.length_c   1.000
_cell.angle_alpha   90.00
_cell.angle_beta   90.00
_cell.angle_gamma   90.00
#
_symmetry.space_group_name_H-M   'P 1'
#
loop_
_entity.id
_entity.type
_entity.pdbx_description
1 polymer ?
#
loop_
_entity_poly.entity_id
_entity_poly.type
_entity_poly.pdbx_seq_one_letter_code
_entity_poly.pdbx_strand_id
1 'polypeptide(L)'
;MMPVHVARGLLGALAALSDRDPFFRAEDWGRHPASGLMRVELKDDILALIGTPDQHTHLTLLLVEAMVGNQLTAALEPELRAMMFDTARYYGERSRAADALRELGLIGDPSEMIERLLAQGGEDDRRLAWEVLHDLGLGAVAMELAVRTLYAHIGLTVSGRDRNEDRLDLAHLSDSSLEALTIDQLTALLDAAREYGESLVENSNHSAKAQVADLVRLGGLRALTLNPEMEPADIWRRLHWLDHHHGYKRGAIDALIKWFGAHPAVRRGIQRHVVFDAGYEHVRDAAFAFYECGLGLYPDVDDVIALIEEFDRRRGDAAADLEMLEELVLLAPRRDGIVANVREAAAKIGADSSAFLARLEELSKPLVYQWEEKETAAQKEREARRAAIHQTFRDSIAKDLLAVNAGAPNLLYNPAKAYLGRFSDFDREKPPQTRVTDFLGEDLGERALQGFMASFDRNDRPSASDIVDTHLNDKIYFAELSLVCGVAERLRRGLGVDGLTVEAREAAFMAWRRATESQISGGTDMKPLEAAVLRDDAAIERFFRTSIEPQLERQAGHVYDLYFLGNDQRWRPLAGRLAVEWLRRFPSLPASVEAELLGHASRHAELADLQALARETRGRLHRDYETMLAWLALDFLVDFDATFDNLVEAAADDRDFLWFIRNRVSGERDDAERRLSVSQRQFIVERFSHAWPRTSRPQGSSSGDTNPWDATSMIENSGYAIGGDPSRDATTALEHLIAVANPSYVDPLRHALALQLRARRDSEFTPVSVAGLAAVLGGGLPSTIDDMRAFFGDRLKDLDDRMHSMATDMWEAYWDGAKPCGENFCRNRLVEHISGQLPDPIRFAPEMHMPQQKRADIAAILGSIGLPVEIKGQWHPDVWTAPVEQLAARYLHDWHAEGRGVYVVLWFGDVPGKNLPSHPDGLARPKTPDDLRSMLIDRLPENLRDVIDVYVVDVSRPAEKASPTT
;
A
#
# COMPACT_ATOMS: atom_id res chain seq x y z
N MET A 1 34.68 -18.66 -17.26
CA MET A 1 33.32 -19.19 -17.52
C MET A 1 33.09 -20.33 -16.53
N MET A 2 32.01 -20.30 -15.76
CA MET A 2 31.70 -21.32 -14.74
C MET A 2 31.53 -22.71 -15.39
N PRO A 3 32.09 -23.80 -14.84
CA PRO A 3 31.89 -25.15 -15.39
C PRO A 3 30.40 -25.57 -15.39
N VAL A 4 29.96 -26.36 -16.38
CA VAL A 4 28.54 -26.79 -16.51
C VAL A 4 28.03 -27.46 -15.23
N HIS A 5 28.84 -28.33 -14.62
CA HIS A 5 28.44 -29.03 -13.41
C HIS A 5 28.25 -28.09 -12.20
N VAL A 6 29.05 -27.02 -12.11
CA VAL A 6 28.88 -25.99 -11.07
C VAL A 6 27.63 -25.16 -11.35
N ALA A 7 27.37 -24.82 -12.62
CA ALA A 7 26.18 -24.09 -13.03
C ALA A 7 24.88 -24.88 -12.73
N ARG A 8 24.89 -26.19 -13.01
CA ARG A 8 23.78 -27.09 -12.65
C ARG A 8 23.60 -27.22 -11.14
N GLY A 9 24.70 -27.30 -10.38
CA GLY A 9 24.66 -27.27 -8.92
C GLY A 9 24.04 -25.99 -8.36
N LEU A 10 24.41 -24.84 -8.92
CA LEU A 10 23.84 -23.54 -8.53
C LEU A 10 22.35 -23.45 -8.87
N LEU A 11 21.94 -23.93 -10.05
CA LEU A 11 20.53 -23.97 -10.44
C LEU A 11 19.71 -24.86 -9.49
N GLY A 12 20.23 -26.02 -9.10
CA GLY A 12 19.61 -26.89 -8.10
C GLY A 12 19.53 -26.24 -6.71
N ALA A 13 20.56 -25.48 -6.30
CA ALA A 13 20.53 -24.72 -5.05
C ALA A 13 19.49 -23.59 -5.07
N LEU A 14 19.33 -22.90 -6.21
CA LEU A 14 18.29 -21.88 -6.39
C LEU A 14 16.88 -22.47 -6.38
N ALA A 15 16.67 -23.66 -6.97
CA ALA A 15 15.41 -24.38 -6.89
C ALA A 15 15.07 -24.74 -5.44
N ALA A 16 16.03 -25.33 -4.71
CA ALA A 16 15.87 -25.66 -3.29
C ALA A 16 15.65 -24.43 -2.41
N LEU A 17 16.27 -23.29 -2.75
CA LEU A 17 15.99 -22.02 -2.10
C LEU A 17 14.55 -21.56 -2.37
N SER A 18 14.10 -21.62 -3.62
CA SER A 18 12.74 -21.23 -3.98
C SER A 18 11.67 -22.14 -3.39
N ASP A 19 11.96 -23.41 -3.09
CA ASP A 19 11.05 -24.29 -2.34
C ASP A 19 10.92 -23.87 -0.87
N ARG A 20 12.02 -23.37 -0.28
CA ARG A 20 12.06 -22.92 1.12
C ARG A 20 11.51 -21.51 1.30
N ASP A 21 11.80 -20.63 0.35
CA ASP A 21 11.37 -19.25 0.29
C ASP A 21 10.94 -18.88 -1.14
N PRO A 22 9.65 -19.07 -1.48
CA PRO A 22 9.12 -18.72 -2.80
C PRO A 22 9.28 -17.25 -3.17
N PHE A 23 9.47 -16.38 -2.18
CA PHE A 23 9.59 -14.94 -2.32
C PHE A 23 11.01 -14.44 -2.05
N PHE A 24 12.05 -15.28 -2.21
CA PHE A 24 13.46 -14.92 -1.90
C PHE A 24 14.01 -13.66 -2.60
N ARG A 25 13.33 -13.16 -3.64
CA ARG A 25 13.64 -11.88 -4.34
C ARG A 25 12.75 -10.70 -3.95
N ALA A 26 11.82 -10.83 -3.00
CA ALA A 26 10.87 -9.77 -2.67
C ALA A 26 11.52 -8.48 -2.15
N GLU A 27 12.73 -8.58 -1.59
CA GLU A 27 13.56 -7.44 -1.16
C GLU A 27 14.46 -6.87 -2.27
N ASP A 28 14.56 -7.54 -3.43
CA ASP A 28 15.48 -7.18 -4.51
C ASP A 28 14.85 -7.37 -5.91
N TRP A 29 14.15 -6.32 -6.34
CA TRP A 29 13.55 -6.21 -7.68
C TRP A 29 14.53 -5.68 -8.74
N GLY A 30 15.82 -5.53 -8.41
CA GLY A 30 16.84 -5.15 -9.36
C GLY A 30 17.05 -6.21 -10.45
N ARG A 31 17.44 -5.79 -11.66
CA ARG A 31 17.87 -6.73 -12.70
C ARG A 31 19.19 -7.37 -12.25
N HIS A 32 19.20 -8.66 -11.94
CA HIS A 32 20.45 -9.37 -11.62
C HIS A 32 21.01 -10.10 -12.83
N PRO A 33 22.29 -9.90 -13.16
CA PRO A 33 22.93 -10.66 -14.22
C PRO A 33 23.16 -12.10 -13.76
N ALA A 34 22.21 -13.00 -14.02
CA ALA A 34 22.38 -14.45 -13.90
C ALA A 34 22.81 -15.09 -15.24
N SER A 35 23.43 -14.31 -16.13
CA SER A 35 23.81 -14.74 -17.49
C SER A 35 24.74 -15.96 -17.52
N GLY A 36 25.48 -16.23 -16.44
CA GLY A 36 26.29 -17.45 -16.28
C GLY A 36 25.48 -18.75 -16.23
N LEU A 37 24.18 -18.68 -15.92
CA LEU A 37 23.24 -19.81 -15.97
C LEU A 37 22.59 -19.97 -17.35
N MET A 38 22.58 -18.92 -18.17
CA MET A 38 21.92 -18.90 -19.48
C MET A 38 22.80 -19.59 -20.52
N ARG A 39 22.80 -20.92 -20.46
CA ARG A 39 23.63 -21.82 -21.26
C ARG A 39 22.76 -22.84 -21.97
N VAL A 40 23.06 -23.10 -23.25
CA VAL A 40 22.33 -24.10 -24.06
C VAL A 40 22.40 -25.49 -23.41
N GLU A 41 23.51 -25.83 -22.74
CA GLU A 41 23.65 -27.12 -22.05
C GLU A 41 22.78 -27.28 -20.79
N LEU A 42 22.18 -26.18 -20.31
CA LEU A 42 21.22 -26.16 -19.19
C LEU A 42 19.78 -25.96 -19.67
N LYS A 43 19.50 -26.05 -20.99
CA LYS A 43 18.17 -25.84 -21.55
C LYS A 43 17.10 -26.66 -20.82
N ASP A 44 17.30 -27.98 -20.74
CA ASP A 44 16.30 -28.88 -20.14
C ASP A 44 16.16 -28.66 -18.62
N ASP A 45 17.27 -28.36 -17.94
CA ASP A 45 17.29 -28.06 -16.51
C ASP A 45 16.48 -26.77 -16.21
N ILE A 46 16.63 -25.72 -17.03
CA ILE A 46 15.90 -24.45 -16.89
C ILE A 46 14.43 -24.63 -17.28
N LEU A 47 14.16 -25.37 -18.36
CA LEU A 47 12.80 -25.62 -18.82
C LEU A 47 11.96 -26.35 -17.76
N ALA A 48 12.58 -27.28 -17.03
CA ALA A 48 11.92 -27.98 -15.92
C ALA A 48 11.49 -27.03 -14.78
N LEU A 49 12.19 -25.91 -14.58
CA LEU A 49 11.87 -24.94 -13.52
C LEU A 49 10.83 -23.91 -13.96
N ILE A 50 10.89 -23.45 -15.21
CA ILE A 50 9.97 -22.42 -15.72
C ILE A 50 8.69 -23.01 -16.32
N GLY A 51 8.67 -24.32 -16.59
CA GLY A 51 7.62 -24.99 -17.36
C GLY A 51 6.27 -25.14 -16.63
N THR A 52 6.27 -25.17 -15.29
CA THR A 52 5.05 -25.31 -14.48
C THR A 52 4.55 -23.93 -14.03
N PRO A 53 3.32 -23.51 -14.38
CA PRO A 53 2.70 -22.31 -13.83
C PRO A 53 2.64 -22.35 -12.29
N ASP A 54 2.76 -21.19 -11.65
CA ASP A 54 2.70 -20.98 -10.19
C ASP A 54 3.76 -21.71 -9.34
N GLN A 55 4.65 -22.46 -9.97
CA GLN A 55 5.82 -23.04 -9.31
C GLN A 55 7.01 -22.10 -9.48
N HIS A 56 7.72 -21.82 -8.39
CA HIS A 56 8.97 -21.06 -8.42
C HIS A 56 8.86 -19.66 -9.05
N THR A 57 7.74 -18.94 -8.91
CA THR A 57 7.47 -17.67 -9.62
C THR A 57 8.63 -16.65 -9.60
N HIS A 58 9.25 -16.40 -8.44
CA HIS A 58 10.39 -15.46 -8.35
C HIS A 58 11.67 -15.98 -9.04
N LEU A 59 11.89 -17.29 -9.03
CA LEU A 59 13.00 -17.92 -9.75
C LEU A 59 12.72 -17.93 -11.25
N THR A 60 11.49 -18.22 -11.69
CA THR A 60 11.06 -18.11 -13.09
C THR A 60 11.30 -16.70 -13.61
N LEU A 61 10.87 -15.67 -12.88
CA LEU A 61 11.15 -14.28 -13.20
C LEU A 61 12.65 -13.99 -13.32
N LEU A 62 13.48 -14.51 -12.39
CA LEU A 62 14.94 -14.35 -12.44
C LEU A 62 15.55 -15.00 -13.68
N LEU A 63 15.15 -16.23 -14.00
CA LEU A 63 15.69 -16.98 -15.12
C LEU A 63 15.28 -16.34 -16.45
N VAL A 64 14.01 -15.98 -16.63
CA VAL A 64 13.50 -15.34 -17.85
C VAL A 64 14.08 -13.94 -18.02
N GLU A 65 14.25 -13.17 -16.94
CA GLU A 65 14.94 -11.87 -16.99
C GLU A 65 16.40 -12.00 -17.43
N ALA A 66 17.10 -13.05 -16.96
CA ALA A 66 18.49 -13.29 -17.33
C ALA A 66 18.67 -13.75 -18.78
N MET A 67 17.61 -14.28 -19.41
CA MET A 67 17.61 -14.72 -20.81
C MET A 67 17.74 -13.56 -21.81
N VAL A 68 17.41 -12.32 -21.41
CA VAL A 68 17.50 -11.16 -22.31
C VAL A 68 18.90 -11.03 -22.93
N GLY A 69 18.97 -11.06 -24.27
CA GLY A 69 20.23 -10.97 -25.03
C GLY A 69 21.12 -12.22 -25.05
N ASN A 70 20.65 -13.37 -24.56
CA ASN A 70 21.43 -14.62 -24.52
C ASN A 70 21.06 -15.62 -25.63
N GLN A 71 22.02 -16.44 -26.09
CA GLN A 71 21.80 -17.48 -27.11
C GLN A 71 20.77 -18.56 -26.68
N LEU A 72 20.62 -18.83 -25.38
CA LEU A 72 19.66 -19.80 -24.85
C LEU A 72 18.21 -19.42 -25.21
N THR A 73 17.90 -18.13 -25.28
CA THR A 73 16.57 -17.61 -25.61
C THR A 73 16.12 -18.02 -27.00
N ALA A 74 17.05 -18.03 -27.98
CA ALA A 74 16.76 -18.55 -29.31
C ALA A 74 16.47 -20.07 -29.29
N ALA A 75 17.13 -20.81 -28.39
CA ALA A 75 16.86 -22.25 -28.21
C ALA A 75 15.55 -22.54 -27.46
N LEU A 76 15.00 -21.55 -26.75
CA LEU A 76 13.75 -21.63 -25.96
C LEU A 76 12.61 -20.79 -26.56
N GLU A 77 12.73 -20.35 -27.82
CA GLU A 77 11.73 -19.49 -28.45
C GLU A 77 10.30 -20.08 -28.39
N PRO A 78 10.06 -21.35 -28.75
CA PRO A 78 8.71 -21.94 -28.66
C PRO A 78 8.13 -21.90 -27.25
N GLU A 79 8.96 -22.18 -26.25
CA GLU A 79 8.57 -22.28 -24.84
C GLU A 79 8.29 -20.89 -24.24
N LEU A 80 9.13 -19.89 -24.55
CA LEU A 80 8.89 -18.49 -24.15
C LEU A 80 7.66 -17.91 -24.84
N ARG A 81 7.44 -18.24 -26.11
CA ARG A 81 6.23 -17.84 -26.83
C ARG A 81 4.98 -18.46 -26.20
N ALA A 82 5.04 -19.73 -25.80
CA ALA A 82 3.95 -20.37 -25.08
C ALA A 82 3.66 -19.68 -23.74
N MET A 83 4.71 -19.36 -22.97
CA MET A 83 4.61 -18.66 -21.68
C MET A 83 3.95 -17.28 -21.81
N MET A 84 4.33 -16.49 -22.81
CA MET A 84 3.75 -15.16 -23.07
C MET A 84 2.22 -15.22 -23.25
N PHE A 85 1.72 -16.27 -23.91
CA PHE A 85 0.29 -16.48 -24.17
C PHE A 85 -0.44 -17.29 -23.09
N ASP A 86 0.22 -17.71 -22.02
CA ASP A 86 -0.41 -18.53 -20.98
C ASP A 86 -1.14 -17.67 -19.95
N THR A 87 -2.48 -17.62 -20.04
CA THR A 87 -3.32 -16.81 -19.15
C THR A 87 -3.38 -17.32 -17.71
N ALA A 88 -2.89 -18.53 -17.43
CA ALA A 88 -2.80 -19.05 -16.08
C ALA A 88 -1.59 -18.49 -15.31
N ARG A 89 -0.63 -17.86 -16.00
CA ARG A 89 0.59 -17.35 -15.39
C ARG A 89 0.45 -15.92 -14.88
N TYR A 90 1.22 -15.63 -13.85
CA TYR A 90 1.42 -14.27 -13.36
C TYR A 90 1.90 -13.32 -14.47
N TYR A 91 1.31 -12.13 -14.54
CA TYR A 91 1.62 -11.08 -15.53
C TYR A 91 3.11 -10.87 -15.76
N GLY A 92 3.89 -10.81 -14.67
CA GLY A 92 5.33 -10.56 -14.74
C GLY A 92 6.08 -11.61 -15.56
N GLU A 93 5.71 -12.89 -15.48
CA GLU A 93 6.38 -13.95 -16.25
C GLU A 93 6.11 -13.77 -17.75
N ARG A 94 4.85 -13.47 -18.09
CA ARG A 94 4.40 -13.24 -19.46
C ARG A 94 5.09 -12.02 -20.09
N SER A 95 5.16 -10.92 -19.35
CA SER A 95 5.84 -9.68 -19.73
C SER A 95 7.34 -9.90 -19.93
N ARG A 96 8.04 -10.60 -19.02
CA ARG A 96 9.48 -10.88 -19.18
C ARG A 96 9.78 -11.86 -20.32
N ALA A 97 8.89 -12.80 -20.60
CA ALA A 97 9.01 -13.66 -21.78
C ALA A 97 8.91 -12.83 -23.08
N ALA A 98 7.97 -11.88 -23.13
CA ALA A 98 7.85 -10.95 -24.25
C ALA A 98 9.11 -10.08 -24.43
N ASP A 99 9.65 -9.53 -23.33
CA ASP A 99 10.91 -8.77 -23.34
C ASP A 99 12.08 -9.58 -23.91
N ALA A 100 12.24 -10.83 -23.47
CA ALA A 100 13.32 -11.70 -23.92
C ALA A 100 13.23 -12.01 -25.42
N LEU A 101 12.01 -12.24 -25.93
CA LEU A 101 11.75 -12.44 -27.36
C LEU A 101 11.98 -11.15 -28.17
N ARG A 102 11.56 -9.99 -27.65
CA ARG A 102 11.70 -8.68 -28.30
C ARG A 102 13.16 -8.30 -28.50
N GLU A 103 13.98 -8.40 -27.45
CA GLU A 103 15.38 -7.99 -27.46
C GLU A 103 16.27 -8.82 -28.40
N LEU A 104 15.86 -10.05 -28.74
CA LEU A 104 16.53 -10.86 -29.77
C LEU A 104 15.91 -10.75 -31.16
N GLY A 105 14.88 -9.92 -31.34
CA GLY A 105 14.17 -9.81 -32.62
C GLY A 105 13.43 -11.08 -33.02
N LEU A 106 13.00 -11.90 -32.05
CA LEU A 106 12.25 -13.15 -32.27
C LEU A 106 10.73 -12.92 -32.31
N ILE A 107 10.29 -11.67 -32.20
CA ILE A 107 8.92 -11.27 -32.54
C ILE A 107 8.82 -11.20 -34.07
N GLY A 108 8.52 -12.34 -34.69
CA GLY A 108 8.47 -12.47 -36.16
C GLY A 108 7.40 -11.62 -36.82
N ASP A 109 6.14 -11.76 -36.40
CA ASP A 109 5.00 -10.94 -36.85
C ASP A 109 4.34 -10.24 -35.64
N PRO A 110 4.64 -8.94 -35.42
CA PRO A 110 3.99 -8.16 -34.37
C PRO A 110 2.48 -8.08 -34.49
N SER A 111 1.93 -8.11 -35.72
CA SER A 111 0.49 -7.98 -35.95
C SER A 111 -0.24 -9.23 -35.49
N GLU A 112 0.22 -10.42 -35.92
CA GLU A 112 -0.34 -11.70 -35.49
C GLU A 112 -0.27 -11.87 -33.96
N MET A 113 0.83 -11.44 -33.35
CA MET A 113 1.04 -11.52 -31.91
C MET A 113 0.04 -10.65 -31.13
N ILE A 114 -0.09 -9.38 -31.51
CA ILE A 114 -0.99 -8.44 -30.86
C ILE A 114 -2.45 -8.88 -31.05
N GLU A 115 -2.84 -9.31 -32.25
CA GLU A 115 -4.19 -9.85 -32.48
C GLU A 115 -4.49 -11.06 -31.60
N ARG A 116 -3.53 -11.97 -31.44
CA ARG A 116 -3.68 -13.12 -30.57
C ARG A 116 -3.85 -12.73 -29.10
N LEU A 117 -3.08 -11.77 -28.59
CA LEU A 117 -3.24 -11.25 -27.22
C LEU A 117 -4.62 -10.60 -27.03
N LEU A 118 -5.03 -9.74 -27.97
CA LEU A 118 -6.34 -9.09 -27.91
C LEU A 118 -7.50 -10.09 -27.97
N ALA A 119 -7.34 -11.21 -28.69
CA ALA A 119 -8.35 -12.26 -28.79
C ALA A 119 -8.53 -13.06 -27.47
N GLN A 120 -7.54 -13.09 -26.58
CA GLN A 120 -7.66 -13.72 -25.25
C GLN A 120 -8.60 -12.92 -24.34
N GLY A 121 -8.61 -11.60 -24.51
CA GLY A 121 -9.63 -10.71 -23.94
C GLY A 121 -9.48 -10.39 -22.45
N GLY A 122 -8.51 -10.97 -21.73
CA GLY A 122 -8.19 -10.63 -20.35
C GLY A 122 -7.50 -9.28 -20.22
N GLU A 123 -7.52 -8.72 -19.01
CA GLU A 123 -6.89 -7.43 -18.70
C GLU A 123 -5.37 -7.46 -18.92
N ASP A 124 -4.71 -8.47 -18.34
CA ASP A 124 -3.29 -8.73 -18.54
C ASP A 124 -2.92 -8.90 -20.02
N ASP A 125 -3.81 -9.46 -20.83
CA ASP A 125 -3.57 -9.66 -22.26
C ASP A 125 -3.57 -8.33 -23.02
N ARG A 126 -4.54 -7.45 -22.71
CA ARG A 126 -4.64 -6.12 -23.32
C ARG A 126 -3.48 -5.23 -22.89
N ARG A 127 -3.08 -5.31 -21.61
CA ARG A 127 -1.92 -4.62 -21.08
C ARG A 127 -0.62 -5.08 -21.75
N LEU A 128 -0.41 -6.39 -21.85
CA LEU A 128 0.77 -6.96 -22.50
C LEU A 128 0.82 -6.58 -23.99
N ALA A 129 -0.32 -6.61 -24.68
CA ALA A 129 -0.42 -6.20 -26.08
C ALA A 129 0.01 -4.74 -26.27
N TRP A 130 -0.42 -3.85 -25.37
CA TRP A 130 -0.03 -2.44 -25.39
C TRP A 130 1.44 -2.22 -25.04
N GLU A 131 1.98 -2.87 -23.98
CA GLU A 131 3.39 -2.75 -23.60
C GLU A 131 4.31 -3.21 -24.74
N VAL A 132 4.03 -4.37 -25.36
CA VAL A 132 4.80 -4.88 -26.50
C VAL A 132 4.73 -3.93 -27.70
N LEU A 133 3.54 -3.43 -28.04
CA LEU A 133 3.38 -2.48 -29.14
C LEU A 133 4.12 -1.16 -28.87
N HIS A 134 4.04 -0.66 -27.64
CA HIS A 134 4.71 0.58 -27.24
C HIS A 134 6.22 0.46 -27.40
N ASP A 135 6.81 -0.66 -26.94
CA ASP A 135 8.25 -0.91 -27.00
C ASP A 135 8.76 -1.18 -28.42
N LEU A 136 7.96 -1.85 -29.27
CA LEU A 136 8.27 -2.02 -30.70
C LEU A 136 8.12 -0.72 -31.50
N GLY A 137 7.35 0.23 -30.96
CA GLY A 137 6.93 1.45 -31.63
C GLY A 137 5.63 1.26 -32.40
N LEU A 138 4.77 2.28 -32.37
CA LEU A 138 3.43 2.23 -32.98
C LEU A 138 3.46 1.87 -34.47
N GLY A 139 4.51 2.27 -35.19
CA GLY A 139 4.71 1.98 -36.61
C GLY A 139 5.06 0.52 -36.95
N ALA A 140 5.21 -0.35 -35.95
CA ALA A 140 5.50 -1.78 -36.15
C ALA A 140 4.29 -2.58 -36.67
N VAL A 141 3.08 -2.02 -36.58
CA VAL A 141 1.83 -2.61 -37.08
C VAL A 141 1.02 -1.61 -37.89
N ALA A 142 -0.03 -2.09 -38.56
CA ALA A 142 -1.01 -1.20 -39.18
C ALA A 142 -1.66 -0.29 -38.12
N MET A 143 -1.87 0.99 -38.44
CA MET A 143 -2.39 1.98 -37.49
C MET A 143 -3.78 1.61 -36.95
N GLU A 144 -4.57 0.89 -37.74
CA GLU A 144 -5.84 0.30 -37.29
C GLU A 144 -5.65 -0.60 -36.05
N LEU A 145 -4.68 -1.53 -36.12
CA LEU A 145 -4.37 -2.43 -35.01
C LEU A 145 -3.77 -1.66 -33.83
N ALA A 146 -2.94 -0.65 -34.08
CA ALA A 146 -2.37 0.18 -33.02
C ALA A 146 -3.44 0.91 -32.21
N VAL A 147 -4.41 1.54 -32.88
CA VAL A 147 -5.55 2.22 -32.25
C VAL A 147 -6.43 1.22 -31.50
N ARG A 148 -6.76 0.07 -32.11
CA ARG A 148 -7.56 -0.97 -31.46
C ARG A 148 -6.90 -1.49 -30.19
N THR A 149 -5.57 -1.64 -30.20
CA THR A 149 -4.78 -2.09 -29.04
C THR A 149 -4.82 -1.06 -27.92
N LEU A 150 -4.58 0.21 -28.24
CA LEU A 150 -4.69 1.30 -27.28
C LEU A 150 -6.09 1.34 -26.66
N TYR A 151 -7.13 1.28 -27.49
CA TYR A 151 -8.52 1.35 -27.05
C TYR A 151 -8.86 0.17 -26.15
N ALA A 152 -8.39 -1.04 -26.49
CA ALA A 152 -8.56 -2.20 -25.64
C ALA A 152 -7.90 -2.03 -24.27
N HIS A 153 -6.69 -1.48 -24.23
CA HIS A 153 -5.95 -1.22 -22.99
C HIS A 153 -6.64 -0.19 -22.09
N ILE A 154 -7.15 0.93 -22.66
CA ILE A 154 -7.88 1.96 -21.89
C ILE A 154 -9.35 1.60 -21.63
N GLY A 155 -9.79 0.39 -22.00
CA GLY A 155 -11.13 -0.12 -21.71
C GLY A 155 -12.23 0.26 -22.72
N LEU A 156 -11.89 0.88 -23.86
CA LEU A 156 -12.80 1.14 -24.98
C LEU A 156 -12.93 -0.10 -25.88
N THR A 157 -13.73 -1.09 -25.45
CA THR A 157 -13.99 -2.32 -26.22
C THR A 157 -15.48 -2.53 -26.51
N VAL A 158 -15.79 -3.20 -27.62
CA VAL A 158 -17.17 -3.47 -28.09
C VAL A 158 -17.89 -4.51 -27.21
N SER A 159 -17.17 -5.28 -26.37
CA SER A 159 -17.74 -6.28 -25.47
C SER A 159 -18.21 -5.64 -24.16
N GLY A 160 -19.53 -5.53 -23.99
CA GLY A 160 -20.19 -4.94 -22.81
C GLY A 160 -20.02 -5.68 -21.47
N ARG A 161 -18.98 -6.50 -21.28
CA ARG A 161 -18.69 -7.20 -20.01
C ARG A 161 -17.79 -6.42 -19.04
N ASP A 162 -17.04 -5.42 -19.51
CA ASP A 162 -16.08 -4.66 -18.69
C ASP A 162 -16.36 -3.14 -18.69
N ARG A 163 -17.62 -2.74 -18.54
CA ARG A 163 -17.94 -1.33 -18.24
C ARG A 163 -17.72 -1.08 -16.74
N ASN A 164 -16.47 -1.06 -16.31
CA ASN A 164 -16.11 -0.61 -14.97
C ASN A 164 -15.74 0.87 -15.04
N GLU A 165 -16.37 1.71 -14.22
CA GLU A 165 -16.33 3.17 -14.35
C GLU A 165 -14.96 3.78 -13.98
N ASP A 166 -14.08 3.05 -13.28
CA ASP A 166 -12.86 3.60 -12.67
C ASP A 166 -11.55 2.91 -13.11
N ARG A 167 -11.31 2.76 -14.42
CA ARG A 167 -9.98 2.40 -14.94
C ARG A 167 -9.05 3.62 -14.92
N LEU A 168 -7.97 3.52 -14.14
CA LEU A 168 -6.93 4.54 -13.96
C LEU A 168 -5.62 4.19 -14.70
N ASP A 169 -5.63 3.21 -15.59
CA ASP A 169 -4.48 2.90 -16.44
C ASP A 169 -4.35 4.01 -17.50
N LEU A 170 -3.35 4.86 -17.30
CA LEU A 170 -2.91 5.83 -18.29
C LEU A 170 -2.05 5.09 -19.30
N ALA A 171 -2.55 4.93 -20.52
CA ALA A 171 -1.69 4.60 -21.64
C ALA A 171 -0.68 5.74 -21.79
N HIS A 172 0.56 5.52 -21.32
CA HIS A 172 1.63 6.50 -21.41
C HIS A 172 2.03 6.72 -22.89
N LEU A 173 1.27 7.55 -23.60
CA LEU A 173 1.63 8.06 -24.92
C LEU A 173 2.66 9.18 -24.77
N SER A 174 3.92 8.84 -24.99
CA SER A 174 5.01 9.81 -25.03
C SER A 174 5.00 10.57 -26.35
N ASP A 175 5.40 11.84 -26.32
CA ASP A 175 5.49 12.66 -27.54
C ASP A 175 6.46 12.02 -28.54
N SER A 176 7.52 11.37 -28.06
CA SER A 176 8.49 10.61 -28.87
C SER A 176 7.87 9.45 -29.66
N SER A 177 6.85 8.77 -29.13
CA SER A 177 6.16 7.68 -29.85
C SER A 177 5.44 8.19 -31.10
N LEU A 178 4.91 9.42 -31.07
CA LEU A 178 4.26 10.05 -32.21
C LEU A 178 5.25 10.75 -33.15
N GLU A 179 6.36 11.27 -32.61
CA GLU A 179 7.42 11.90 -33.41
C GLU A 179 8.09 10.95 -34.41
N ALA A 180 8.15 9.66 -34.06
CA ALA A 180 8.72 8.60 -34.89
C ALA A 180 7.83 8.18 -36.09
N LEU A 181 6.56 8.58 -36.11
CA LEU A 181 5.62 8.22 -37.18
C LEU A 181 5.79 9.11 -38.42
N THR A 182 5.64 8.50 -39.60
CA THR A 182 5.56 9.25 -40.86
C THR A 182 4.23 9.99 -40.99
N ILE A 183 4.14 10.95 -41.92
CA ILE A 183 2.87 11.65 -42.18
C ILE A 183 1.75 10.68 -42.58
N ASP A 184 2.05 9.67 -43.41
CA ASP A 184 1.06 8.65 -43.83
C ASP A 184 0.58 7.79 -42.66
N GLN A 185 1.48 7.47 -41.72
CA GLN A 185 1.10 6.75 -40.49
C GLN A 185 0.27 7.63 -39.56
N LEU A 186 0.62 8.90 -39.40
CA LEU A 186 -0.17 9.84 -38.58
C LEU A 186 -1.57 10.05 -39.17
N THR A 187 -1.70 10.19 -40.48
CA THR A 187 -3.01 10.34 -41.13
C THR A 187 -3.86 9.09 -41.02
N ALA A 188 -3.26 7.89 -41.14
CA ALA A 188 -3.94 6.61 -40.92
C ALA A 188 -4.31 6.38 -39.45
N LEU A 189 -3.46 6.80 -38.50
CA LEU A 189 -3.73 6.75 -37.06
C LEU A 189 -4.95 7.60 -36.69
N LEU A 190 -5.01 8.83 -37.20
CA LEU A 190 -6.13 9.73 -36.94
C LEU A 190 -7.44 9.23 -37.58
N ASP A 191 -7.36 8.62 -38.77
CA ASP A 191 -8.51 7.99 -39.41
C ASP A 191 -9.02 6.79 -38.60
N ALA A 192 -8.13 5.90 -38.20
CA ALA A 192 -8.49 4.76 -37.34
C ALA A 192 -9.03 5.22 -35.98
N ALA A 193 -8.40 6.20 -35.33
CA ALA A 193 -8.88 6.74 -34.05
C ALA A 193 -10.34 7.21 -34.16
N ARG A 194 -10.70 7.87 -35.26
CA ARG A 194 -12.07 8.27 -35.50
C ARG A 194 -12.99 7.07 -35.80
N GLU A 195 -12.65 6.24 -36.78
CA GLU A 195 -13.53 5.13 -37.22
C GLU A 195 -13.88 4.18 -36.07
N TYR A 196 -12.94 3.89 -35.18
CA TYR A 196 -13.18 3.04 -34.02
C TYR A 196 -13.75 3.82 -32.84
N GLY A 197 -13.39 5.10 -32.68
CA GLY A 197 -13.63 5.87 -31.46
C GLY A 197 -14.94 6.63 -31.43
N GLU A 198 -15.42 7.12 -32.56
CA GLU A 198 -16.57 8.04 -32.63
C GLU A 198 -17.83 7.46 -31.95
N SER A 199 -18.09 6.16 -32.12
CA SER A 199 -19.22 5.47 -31.46
C SER A 199 -18.94 5.02 -30.01
N LEU A 200 -17.68 4.81 -29.64
CA LEU A 200 -17.28 4.25 -28.35
C LEU A 200 -17.05 5.32 -27.28
N VAL A 201 -16.59 6.51 -27.70
CA VAL A 201 -16.15 7.58 -26.80
C VAL A 201 -17.34 8.23 -26.08
N GLU A 202 -18.47 8.45 -26.75
CA GLU A 202 -19.63 9.18 -26.20
C GLU A 202 -20.10 8.61 -24.84
N ASN A 203 -20.17 7.29 -24.74
CA ASN A 203 -20.67 6.55 -23.57
C ASN A 203 -19.57 6.02 -22.63
N SER A 204 -18.33 6.53 -22.77
CA SER A 204 -17.19 6.09 -21.96
C SER A 204 -16.90 7.00 -20.76
N ASN A 205 -16.08 6.50 -19.81
CA ASN A 205 -15.68 7.29 -18.64
C ASN A 205 -14.77 8.48 -19.02
N HIS A 206 -14.63 9.44 -18.10
CA HIS A 206 -13.85 10.65 -18.36
C HIS A 206 -12.37 10.37 -18.69
N SER A 207 -11.77 9.33 -18.08
CA SER A 207 -10.37 8.94 -18.32
C SER A 207 -10.14 8.50 -19.76
N ALA A 208 -10.97 7.59 -20.28
CA ALA A 208 -10.87 7.10 -21.65
C ALA A 208 -11.10 8.23 -22.66
N LYS A 209 -12.12 9.08 -22.44
CA LYS A 209 -12.39 10.28 -23.26
C LYS A 209 -11.16 11.19 -23.34
N ALA A 210 -10.51 11.42 -22.21
CA ALA A 210 -9.34 12.29 -22.14
C ALA A 210 -8.11 11.69 -22.87
N GLN A 211 -7.85 10.39 -22.73
CA GLN A 211 -6.72 9.72 -23.39
C GLN A 211 -6.89 9.68 -24.92
N VAL A 212 -8.11 9.43 -25.42
CA VAL A 212 -8.40 9.53 -26.86
C VAL A 212 -8.21 10.95 -27.37
N ALA A 213 -8.70 11.94 -26.62
CA ALA A 213 -8.54 13.34 -27.00
C ALA A 213 -7.07 13.77 -27.06
N ASP A 214 -6.25 13.30 -26.12
CA ASP A 214 -4.81 13.59 -26.11
C ASP A 214 -4.10 12.93 -27.31
N LEU A 215 -4.43 11.68 -27.67
CA LEU A 215 -3.91 11.03 -28.89
C LEU A 215 -4.22 11.83 -30.15
N VAL A 216 -5.50 12.16 -30.36
CA VAL A 216 -5.96 12.82 -31.59
C VAL A 216 -5.35 14.22 -31.71
N ARG A 217 -5.25 14.97 -30.60
CA ARG A 217 -4.71 16.33 -30.63
C ARG A 217 -3.19 16.37 -30.80
N LEU A 218 -2.44 15.49 -30.12
CA LEU A 218 -1.00 15.40 -30.30
C LEU A 218 -0.64 14.88 -31.70
N GLY A 219 -1.31 13.81 -32.15
CA GLY A 219 -1.15 13.27 -33.49
C GLY A 219 -1.52 14.29 -34.57
N GLY A 220 -2.62 15.01 -34.36
CA GLY A 220 -3.09 16.09 -35.24
C GLY A 220 -2.09 17.24 -35.34
N LEU A 221 -1.59 17.74 -34.22
CA LEU A 221 -0.58 18.80 -34.19
C LEU A 221 0.71 18.37 -34.92
N ARG A 222 1.15 17.12 -34.69
CA ARG A 222 2.33 16.57 -35.35
C ARG A 222 2.11 16.43 -36.86
N ALA A 223 0.96 15.92 -37.28
CA ALA A 223 0.60 15.77 -38.69
C ALA A 223 0.56 17.13 -39.42
N LEU A 224 -0.04 18.15 -38.79
CA LEU A 224 -0.09 19.52 -39.32
C LEU A 224 1.29 20.19 -39.38
N THR A 225 2.18 19.87 -38.43
CA THR A 225 3.56 20.37 -38.45
C THR A 225 4.37 19.76 -39.60
N LEU A 226 4.14 18.49 -39.92
CA LEU A 226 4.83 17.77 -41.00
C LEU A 226 4.22 18.08 -42.38
N ASN A 227 2.91 18.31 -42.44
CA ASN A 227 2.19 18.69 -43.65
C ASN A 227 1.23 19.86 -43.39
N PRO A 228 1.75 21.11 -43.43
CA PRO A 228 0.92 22.30 -43.27
C PRO A 228 -0.12 22.50 -44.39
N GLU A 229 0.09 21.87 -45.54
CA GLU A 229 -0.77 21.95 -46.74
C GLU A 229 -1.85 20.86 -46.77
N MET A 230 -2.14 20.21 -45.64
CA MET A 230 -3.21 19.22 -45.55
C MET A 230 -4.56 19.84 -45.92
N GLU A 231 -5.35 19.12 -46.72
CA GLU A 231 -6.65 19.60 -47.17
C GLU A 231 -7.57 19.93 -45.99
N PRO A 232 -8.19 21.12 -45.95
CA PRO A 232 -9.02 21.54 -44.82
C PRO A 232 -10.14 20.58 -44.44
N ALA A 233 -10.72 19.90 -45.43
CA ALA A 233 -11.74 18.88 -45.21
C ALA A 233 -11.21 17.71 -44.37
N ASP A 234 -9.99 17.25 -44.63
CA ASP A 234 -9.36 16.15 -43.90
C ASP A 234 -8.94 16.54 -42.49
N ILE A 235 -8.47 17.79 -42.31
CA ILE A 235 -8.16 18.34 -40.98
C ILE A 235 -9.42 18.36 -40.12
N TRP A 236 -10.51 18.93 -40.66
CA TRP A 236 -11.80 18.96 -39.97
C TRP A 236 -12.26 17.55 -39.62
N ARG A 237 -12.29 16.65 -40.62
CA ARG A 237 -12.69 15.25 -40.49
C ARG A 237 -11.95 14.53 -39.35
N ARG A 238 -10.66 14.80 -39.13
CA ARG A 238 -9.84 14.13 -38.11
C ARG A 238 -10.00 14.67 -36.70
N LEU A 239 -10.27 15.96 -36.55
CA LEU A 239 -10.14 16.65 -35.26
C LEU A 239 -11.47 17.04 -34.61
N HIS A 240 -12.54 17.27 -35.39
CA HIS A 240 -13.76 17.91 -34.87
C HIS A 240 -14.66 17.03 -34.00
N TRP A 241 -14.57 15.70 -34.12
CA TRP A 241 -15.49 14.75 -33.48
C TRP A 241 -15.31 14.62 -31.96
N LEU A 242 -14.44 15.43 -31.35
CA LEU A 242 -14.11 15.43 -29.93
C LEU A 242 -14.48 16.77 -29.27
N ASP A 243 -15.20 16.69 -28.14
CA ASP A 243 -15.55 17.84 -27.32
C ASP A 243 -14.32 18.50 -26.65
N HIS A 244 -14.29 19.83 -26.65
CA HIS A 244 -13.31 20.68 -25.97
C HIS A 244 -13.17 20.44 -24.46
N HIS A 245 -14.15 19.83 -23.80
CA HIS A 245 -14.09 19.47 -22.38
C HIS A 245 -13.25 18.21 -22.08
N HIS A 246 -12.93 17.39 -23.07
CA HIS A 246 -12.14 16.17 -22.87
C HIS A 246 -10.62 16.45 -22.96
N GLY A 247 -9.77 15.72 -22.21
CA GLY A 247 -8.30 15.74 -22.33
C GLY A 247 -7.55 16.13 -21.05
N TYR A 248 -6.41 15.50 -20.77
CA TYR A 248 -5.54 15.86 -19.63
C TYR A 248 -4.47 16.89 -20.02
N LYS A 249 -4.01 16.85 -21.28
CA LYS A 249 -2.94 17.75 -21.79
C LYS A 249 -3.53 19.03 -22.40
N ARG A 250 -3.93 19.98 -21.54
CA ARG A 250 -4.36 21.34 -21.99
C ARG A 250 -3.36 22.02 -22.93
N GLY A 251 -2.05 21.76 -22.78
CA GLY A 251 -1.02 22.31 -23.65
C GLY A 251 -1.13 21.91 -25.14
N ALA A 252 -1.71 20.76 -25.48
CA ALA A 252 -1.91 20.35 -26.88
C ALA A 252 -3.03 21.17 -27.56
N ILE A 253 -4.08 21.52 -26.82
CA ILE A 253 -5.16 22.40 -27.28
C ILE A 253 -4.58 23.80 -27.56
N ASP A 254 -3.85 24.36 -26.59
CA ASP A 254 -3.23 25.69 -26.73
C ASP A 254 -2.27 25.75 -27.92
N ALA A 255 -1.52 24.66 -28.15
CA ALA A 255 -0.61 24.55 -29.29
C ALA A 255 -1.37 24.49 -30.64
N LEU A 256 -2.48 23.77 -30.73
CA LEU A 256 -3.34 23.74 -31.92
C LEU A 256 -3.99 25.10 -32.19
N ILE A 257 -4.55 25.75 -31.16
CA ILE A 257 -5.11 27.11 -31.27
C ILE A 257 -4.04 28.08 -31.81
N LYS A 258 -2.84 28.05 -31.21
CA LYS A 258 -1.72 28.88 -31.65
C LYS A 258 -1.30 28.55 -33.09
N TRP A 259 -1.28 27.27 -33.46
CA TRP A 259 -0.93 26.84 -34.82
C TRP A 259 -1.95 27.35 -35.84
N PHE A 260 -3.26 27.20 -35.60
CA PHE A 260 -4.29 27.75 -36.49
C PHE A 260 -4.26 29.28 -36.57
N GLY A 261 -3.96 29.97 -35.46
CA GLY A 261 -3.75 31.42 -35.46
C GLY A 261 -2.56 31.87 -36.30
N ALA A 262 -1.50 31.04 -36.39
CA ALA A 262 -0.34 31.30 -37.25
C ALA A 262 -0.55 30.91 -38.73
N HIS A 263 -1.58 30.10 -39.03
CA HIS A 263 -1.88 29.60 -40.38
C HIS A 263 -3.31 30.00 -40.83
N PRO A 264 -3.59 31.31 -41.02
CA PRO A 264 -4.93 31.81 -41.30
C PRO A 264 -5.53 31.27 -42.62
N ALA A 265 -4.69 30.92 -43.61
CA ALA A 265 -5.16 30.32 -44.87
C ALA A 265 -5.81 28.94 -44.64
N VAL A 266 -5.18 28.10 -43.81
CA VAL A 266 -5.71 26.78 -43.44
C VAL A 266 -6.95 26.92 -42.57
N ARG A 267 -6.90 27.81 -41.56
CA ARG A 267 -8.05 28.14 -40.70
C ARG A 267 -9.29 28.54 -41.52
N ARG A 268 -9.13 29.49 -42.44
CA ARG A 268 -10.21 29.94 -43.34
C ARG A 268 -10.64 28.86 -44.33
N GLY A 269 -9.71 28.03 -44.79
CA GLY A 269 -10.01 26.84 -45.59
C GLY A 269 -10.95 25.88 -44.86
N ILE A 270 -10.72 25.65 -43.56
CA ILE A 270 -11.56 24.79 -42.72
C ILE A 270 -12.93 25.44 -42.54
N GLN A 271 -12.96 26.71 -42.14
CA GLN A 271 -14.21 27.44 -41.95
C GLN A 271 -15.08 27.41 -43.21
N ARG A 272 -14.48 27.66 -44.38
CA ARG A 272 -15.15 27.56 -45.68
C ARG A 272 -15.71 26.15 -45.91
N HIS A 273 -14.89 25.11 -45.74
CA HIS A 273 -15.35 23.74 -45.94
C HIS A 273 -16.52 23.40 -45.03
N VAL A 274 -16.43 23.74 -43.75
CA VAL A 274 -17.46 23.43 -42.76
C VAL A 274 -18.77 24.16 -43.04
N VAL A 275 -18.69 25.44 -43.42
CA VAL A 275 -19.88 26.27 -43.70
C VAL A 275 -20.57 25.88 -45.00
N PHE A 276 -19.82 25.55 -46.07
CA PHE A 276 -20.40 25.38 -47.40
C PHE A 276 -20.43 23.93 -47.91
N ASP A 277 -19.55 23.06 -47.42
CA ASP A 277 -19.27 21.76 -48.04
C ASP A 277 -19.47 20.57 -47.09
N ALA A 278 -19.53 20.77 -45.76
CA ALA A 278 -19.64 19.69 -44.76
C ALA A 278 -21.08 19.18 -44.53
N GLY A 279 -22.09 19.76 -45.20
CA GLY A 279 -23.47 19.25 -45.19
C GLY A 279 -24.33 19.67 -44.00
N TYR A 280 -23.93 20.71 -43.25
CA TYR A 280 -24.80 21.33 -42.24
C TYR A 280 -26.01 22.01 -42.90
N GLU A 281 -27.20 21.86 -42.32
CA GLU A 281 -28.43 22.46 -42.83
C GLU A 281 -28.40 23.99 -42.69
N HIS A 282 -27.82 24.49 -41.59
CA HIS A 282 -27.68 25.91 -41.29
C HIS A 282 -26.24 26.28 -40.91
N VAL A 283 -25.84 27.51 -41.21
CA VAL A 283 -24.55 28.10 -40.82
C VAL A 283 -24.40 28.15 -39.29
N ARG A 284 -25.51 28.26 -38.55
CA ARG A 284 -25.49 28.17 -37.07
C ARG A 284 -25.04 26.80 -36.56
N ASP A 285 -25.34 25.73 -37.27
CA ASP A 285 -24.96 24.37 -36.87
C ASP A 285 -23.46 24.16 -37.10
N ALA A 286 -22.93 24.70 -38.21
CA ALA A 286 -21.50 24.81 -38.45
C ALA A 286 -20.79 25.66 -37.36
N ALA A 287 -21.42 26.76 -36.92
CA ALA A 287 -20.89 27.61 -35.86
C ALA A 287 -20.79 26.88 -34.52
N PHE A 288 -21.82 26.10 -34.18
CA PHE A 288 -21.86 25.27 -32.99
C PHE A 288 -20.74 24.20 -33.02
N ALA A 289 -20.52 23.56 -34.17
CA ALA A 289 -19.43 22.60 -34.32
C ALA A 289 -18.04 23.24 -34.12
N PHE A 290 -17.81 24.48 -34.57
CA PHE A 290 -16.56 25.19 -34.27
C PHE A 290 -16.36 25.45 -32.79
N TYR A 291 -17.45 25.76 -32.06
CA TYR A 291 -17.42 25.96 -30.62
C TYR A 291 -17.11 24.65 -29.88
N GLU A 292 -17.84 23.58 -30.19
CA GLU A 292 -17.67 22.29 -29.51
C GLU A 292 -16.27 21.68 -29.68
N CYS A 293 -15.64 21.83 -30.85
CA CYS A 293 -14.30 21.28 -31.05
C CYS A 293 -13.20 22.02 -30.26
N GLY A 294 -13.44 23.28 -29.87
CA GLY A 294 -12.54 24.06 -29.00
C GLY A 294 -11.17 24.44 -29.58
N LEU A 295 -10.97 24.33 -30.91
CA LEU A 295 -9.67 24.55 -31.56
C LEU A 295 -9.43 25.99 -32.03
N GLY A 296 -10.23 26.96 -31.56
CA GLY A 296 -10.13 28.36 -31.99
C GLY A 296 -10.58 28.59 -33.44
N LEU A 297 -11.43 27.70 -33.97
CA LEU A 297 -11.93 27.77 -35.35
C LEU A 297 -13.17 28.65 -35.51
N TYR A 298 -13.78 29.11 -34.41
CA TYR A 298 -14.92 30.02 -34.47
C TYR A 298 -14.53 31.30 -35.23
N PRO A 299 -15.30 31.72 -36.26
CA PRO A 299 -14.96 32.88 -37.08
C PRO A 299 -14.89 34.18 -36.28
N ASP A 300 -13.80 34.94 -36.46
CA ASP A 300 -13.73 36.34 -36.05
C ASP A 300 -14.32 37.26 -37.13
N VAL A 301 -14.31 38.57 -36.89
CA VAL A 301 -14.89 39.56 -37.80
C VAL A 301 -14.31 39.48 -39.22
N ASP A 302 -13.00 39.26 -39.36
CA ASP A 302 -12.35 39.21 -40.67
C ASP A 302 -12.63 37.87 -41.37
N ASP A 303 -12.72 36.77 -40.61
CA ASP A 303 -13.13 35.48 -41.13
C ASP A 303 -14.59 35.47 -41.61
N VAL A 304 -15.50 36.15 -40.89
CA VAL A 304 -16.90 36.32 -41.32
C VAL A 304 -16.99 37.08 -42.63
N ILE A 305 -16.20 38.15 -42.81
CA ILE A 305 -16.14 38.88 -44.09
C ILE A 305 -15.63 37.96 -45.20
N ALA A 306 -14.58 37.18 -44.95
CA ALA A 306 -14.06 36.22 -45.94
C ALA A 306 -15.08 35.14 -46.32
N LEU A 307 -15.88 34.66 -45.36
CA LEU A 307 -16.99 33.72 -45.63
C LEU A 307 -18.10 34.37 -46.45
N ILE A 308 -18.43 35.63 -46.19
CA ILE A 308 -19.39 36.42 -46.97
C ILE A 308 -18.89 36.62 -48.42
N GLU A 309 -17.61 36.90 -48.63
CA GLU A 309 -16.99 37.02 -49.95
C GLU A 309 -16.93 35.68 -50.71
N GLU A 310 -16.70 34.57 -50.00
CA GLU A 310 -16.77 33.22 -50.58
C GLU A 310 -18.20 32.85 -50.95
N PHE A 311 -19.17 33.20 -50.11
CA PHE A 311 -20.59 33.04 -50.42
C PHE A 311 -20.96 33.81 -51.70
N ASP A 312 -20.53 35.06 -51.87
CA ASP A 312 -20.76 35.85 -53.10
C ASP A 312 -20.19 35.18 -54.36
N ARG A 313 -19.09 34.44 -54.24
CA ARG A 313 -18.50 33.69 -55.35
C ARG A 313 -19.27 32.41 -55.70
N ARG A 314 -19.99 31.83 -54.76
CA ARG A 314 -20.70 30.53 -54.89
C ARG A 314 -22.20 30.67 -55.12
N ARG A 315 -22.79 31.81 -54.76
CA ARG A 315 -24.24 32.05 -54.78
C ARG A 315 -24.87 31.83 -56.16
N GLY A 316 -26.10 31.31 -56.16
CA GLY A 316 -26.90 30.97 -57.34
C GLY A 316 -28.30 31.57 -57.29
N ASP A 317 -29.29 30.81 -56.81
CA ASP A 317 -30.70 31.22 -56.76
C ASP A 317 -30.98 32.24 -55.64
N ALA A 318 -31.50 33.41 -56.04
CA ALA A 318 -31.50 34.64 -55.26
C ALA A 318 -32.29 34.61 -53.92
N ALA A 319 -33.18 33.64 -53.70
CA ALA A 319 -34.02 33.60 -52.49
C ALA A 319 -33.38 32.78 -51.33
N ALA A 320 -32.86 31.58 -51.60
CA ALA A 320 -32.18 30.74 -50.59
C ALA A 320 -30.81 31.33 -50.19
N ASP A 321 -30.18 32.04 -51.12
CA ASP A 321 -28.92 32.75 -50.93
C ASP A 321 -29.01 33.85 -49.85
N LEU A 322 -30.14 34.57 -49.75
CA LEU A 322 -30.27 35.67 -48.79
C LEU A 322 -30.44 35.18 -47.34
N GLU A 323 -31.06 34.02 -47.11
CA GLU A 323 -31.17 33.43 -45.78
C GLU A 323 -29.80 32.99 -45.25
N MET A 324 -29.01 32.31 -46.08
CA MET A 324 -27.63 31.95 -45.73
C MET A 324 -26.75 33.18 -45.48
N LEU A 325 -26.91 34.25 -46.27
CA LEU A 325 -26.22 35.51 -46.06
C LEU A 325 -26.61 36.18 -44.73
N GLU A 326 -27.89 36.10 -44.33
CA GLU A 326 -28.31 36.54 -42.99
C GLU A 326 -27.60 35.72 -41.91
N GLU A 327 -27.58 34.39 -42.01
CA GLU A 327 -26.94 33.51 -41.03
C GLU A 327 -25.42 33.75 -40.91
N LEU A 328 -24.72 34.00 -42.02
CA LEU A 328 -23.30 34.36 -42.02
C LEU A 328 -23.03 35.65 -41.23
N VAL A 329 -23.90 36.65 -41.37
CA VAL A 329 -23.81 37.90 -40.60
C VAL A 329 -24.01 37.65 -39.10
N LEU A 330 -24.80 36.63 -38.73
CA LEU A 330 -25.06 36.29 -37.34
C LEU A 330 -23.83 35.69 -36.61
N LEU A 331 -22.82 35.24 -37.34
CA LEU A 331 -21.59 34.69 -36.77
C LEU A 331 -20.73 35.75 -36.08
N ALA A 332 -20.80 37.01 -36.54
CA ALA A 332 -20.06 38.11 -35.94
C ALA A 332 -20.67 38.51 -34.56
N PRO A 333 -19.85 39.02 -33.62
CA PRO A 333 -20.35 39.54 -32.36
C PRO A 333 -21.45 40.60 -32.56
N ARG A 334 -22.56 40.49 -31.81
CA ARG A 334 -23.78 41.31 -32.04
C ARG A 334 -24.36 42.03 -30.82
N ARG A 335 -23.60 42.13 -29.73
CA ARG A 335 -24.08 42.78 -28.50
C ARG A 335 -24.56 44.22 -28.73
N ASP A 336 -23.82 44.99 -29.52
CA ASP A 336 -24.13 46.39 -29.83
C ASP A 336 -24.70 46.58 -31.26
N GLY A 337 -25.16 45.49 -31.89
CA GLY A 337 -25.50 45.42 -33.32
C GLY A 337 -24.41 44.75 -34.17
N ILE A 338 -24.67 44.55 -35.46
CA ILE A 338 -23.69 43.96 -36.41
C ILE A 338 -22.52 44.92 -36.59
N VAL A 339 -21.29 44.38 -36.56
CA VAL A 339 -20.06 45.13 -36.81
C VAL A 339 -20.11 45.80 -38.20
N ALA A 340 -19.76 47.09 -38.26
CA ALA A 340 -20.00 47.94 -39.43
C ALA A 340 -19.40 47.40 -40.75
N ASN A 341 -18.22 46.78 -40.70
CA ASN A 341 -17.53 46.18 -41.84
C ASN A 341 -18.24 44.89 -42.33
N VAL A 342 -18.72 44.04 -41.43
CA VAL A 342 -19.54 42.86 -41.76
C VAL A 342 -20.85 43.30 -42.41
N ARG A 343 -21.49 44.33 -41.85
CA ARG A 343 -22.72 44.93 -42.42
C ARG A 343 -22.48 45.46 -43.83
N GLU A 344 -21.38 46.17 -44.05
CA GLU A 344 -21.03 46.70 -45.37
C GLU A 344 -20.78 45.57 -46.39
N ALA A 345 -20.04 44.53 -46.00
CA ALA A 345 -19.79 43.36 -46.84
C ALA A 345 -21.09 42.66 -47.26
N ALA A 346 -22.00 42.41 -46.30
CA ALA A 346 -23.29 41.79 -46.59
C ALA A 346 -24.22 42.69 -47.43
N ALA A 347 -24.26 44.00 -47.13
CA ALA A 347 -25.09 44.96 -47.86
C ALA A 347 -24.70 45.08 -49.35
N LYS A 348 -23.40 44.95 -49.67
CA LYS A 348 -22.91 44.95 -51.07
C LYS A 348 -23.49 43.78 -51.88
N ILE A 349 -23.65 42.62 -51.26
CA ILE A 349 -24.12 41.39 -51.92
C ILE A 349 -25.65 41.39 -52.06
N GLY A 350 -26.35 41.85 -51.02
CA GLY A 350 -27.82 41.90 -50.97
C GLY A 350 -28.45 43.23 -51.43
N ALA A 351 -27.70 44.09 -52.13
CA ALA A 351 -28.12 45.47 -52.47
C ALA A 351 -29.44 45.55 -53.26
N ASP A 352 -29.74 44.55 -54.08
CA ASP A 352 -30.93 44.50 -54.92
C ASP A 352 -32.19 44.01 -54.17
N SER A 353 -32.05 43.54 -52.92
CA SER A 353 -33.15 43.07 -52.09
C SER A 353 -33.48 44.07 -50.99
N SER A 354 -34.54 44.86 -51.21
CA SER A 354 -35.07 45.78 -50.19
C SER A 354 -35.50 45.05 -48.90
N ALA A 355 -35.97 43.81 -49.01
CA ALA A 355 -36.34 42.97 -47.87
C ALA A 355 -35.12 42.58 -47.03
N PHE A 356 -34.03 42.15 -47.68
CA PHE A 356 -32.78 41.83 -47.00
C PHE A 356 -32.13 43.07 -46.37
N LEU A 357 -32.11 44.21 -47.07
CA LEU A 357 -31.57 45.46 -46.49
C LEU A 357 -32.36 45.92 -45.26
N ALA A 358 -33.69 45.78 -45.28
CA ALA A 358 -34.52 46.05 -44.10
C ALA A 358 -34.22 45.07 -42.95
N ARG A 359 -33.98 43.80 -43.27
CA ARG A 359 -33.61 42.78 -42.29
C ARG A 359 -32.22 43.00 -41.71
N LEU A 360 -31.24 43.38 -42.54
CA LEU A 360 -29.89 43.74 -42.11
C LEU A 360 -29.88 44.98 -41.21
N GLU A 361 -30.72 45.98 -41.50
CA GLU A 361 -30.94 47.13 -40.63
C GLU A 361 -31.57 46.74 -39.29
N GLU A 362 -32.53 45.80 -39.29
CA GLU A 362 -33.11 45.24 -38.07
C GLU A 362 -32.07 44.48 -37.24
N LEU A 363 -31.25 43.64 -37.88
CA LEU A 363 -30.16 42.90 -37.23
C LEU A 363 -29.03 43.81 -36.73
N SER A 364 -28.92 45.02 -37.28
CA SER A 364 -27.95 46.05 -36.84
C SER A 364 -28.41 46.80 -35.59
N LYS A 365 -29.65 46.58 -35.13
CA LYS A 365 -30.09 47.09 -33.82
C LYS A 365 -29.45 46.27 -32.70
N PRO A 366 -29.10 46.90 -31.56
CA PRO A 366 -28.66 46.17 -30.37
C PRO A 366 -29.70 45.11 -29.98
N LEU A 367 -29.23 43.88 -29.74
CA LEU A 367 -30.08 42.80 -29.23
C LEU A 367 -30.49 43.13 -27.79
N VAL A 368 -31.77 43.42 -27.58
CA VAL A 368 -32.38 43.50 -26.24
C VAL A 368 -33.15 42.21 -26.04
N TYR A 369 -32.63 41.30 -25.22
CA TYR A 369 -33.32 40.04 -25.00
C TYR A 369 -34.52 40.23 -24.05
N GLN A 370 -35.69 39.69 -24.38
CA GLN A 370 -36.85 39.74 -23.45
C GLN A 370 -36.60 39.00 -22.14
N TRP A 371 -35.71 38.01 -22.15
CA TRP A 371 -35.24 37.39 -20.91
C TRP A 371 -34.37 38.35 -20.12
N GLU A 372 -33.59 39.25 -20.74
CA GLU A 372 -32.86 40.30 -20.02
C GLU A 372 -33.82 41.35 -19.44
N GLU A 373 -34.91 41.72 -20.13
CA GLU A 373 -35.92 42.60 -19.52
C GLU A 373 -36.67 41.89 -18.38
N LYS A 374 -37.04 40.62 -18.56
CA LYS A 374 -37.68 39.80 -17.51
C LYS A 374 -36.72 39.46 -16.39
N GLU A 375 -35.44 39.26 -16.66
CA GLU A 375 -34.39 38.96 -15.68
C GLU A 375 -33.95 40.24 -15.00
N THR A 376 -33.82 41.37 -15.70
CA THR A 376 -33.59 42.69 -15.10
C THR A 376 -34.80 43.12 -14.27
N ALA A 377 -36.03 42.87 -14.74
CA ALA A 377 -37.24 43.13 -13.96
C ALA A 377 -37.36 42.17 -12.77
N ALA A 378 -37.11 40.87 -12.94
CA ALA A 378 -37.09 39.90 -11.86
C ALA A 378 -35.93 40.15 -10.89
N GLN A 379 -34.79 40.63 -11.37
CA GLN A 379 -33.64 41.02 -10.56
C GLN A 379 -33.95 42.30 -9.80
N LYS A 380 -34.55 43.32 -10.43
CA LYS A 380 -35.06 44.52 -9.74
C LYS A 380 -36.15 44.18 -8.73
N GLU A 381 -37.04 43.23 -9.02
CA GLU A 381 -38.07 42.78 -8.10
C GLU A 381 -37.47 41.98 -6.93
N ARG A 382 -36.51 41.08 -7.20
CA ARG A 382 -35.73 40.37 -6.16
C ARG A 382 -34.92 41.35 -5.32
N GLU A 383 -34.28 42.35 -5.91
CA GLU A 383 -33.55 43.43 -5.23
C GLU A 383 -34.47 44.30 -4.38
N ALA A 384 -35.63 44.71 -4.90
CA ALA A 384 -36.63 45.47 -4.16
C ALA A 384 -37.21 44.67 -3.00
N ARG A 385 -37.52 43.38 -3.22
CA ARG A 385 -38.00 42.47 -2.17
C ARG A 385 -36.94 42.27 -1.08
N ARG A 386 -35.67 42.06 -1.46
CA ARG A 386 -34.53 41.98 -0.54
C ARG A 386 -34.36 43.27 0.25
N ALA A 387 -34.40 44.42 -0.42
CA ALA A 387 -34.30 45.72 0.22
C ALA A 387 -35.45 45.95 1.24
N ALA A 388 -36.67 45.55 0.91
CA ALA A 388 -37.82 45.64 1.82
C ALA A 388 -37.68 44.72 3.05
N ILE A 389 -37.17 43.49 2.86
CA ILE A 389 -36.85 42.56 3.95
C ILE A 389 -35.77 43.15 4.86
N HIS A 390 -34.66 43.64 4.29
CA HIS A 390 -33.60 44.29 5.06
C HIS A 390 -34.11 45.52 5.80
N GLN A 391 -34.99 46.32 5.19
CA GLN A 391 -35.61 47.47 5.84
C GLN A 391 -36.48 47.06 7.04
N THR A 392 -37.23 45.96 6.93
CA THR A 392 -38.04 45.43 8.05
C THR A 392 -37.15 45.05 9.24
N PHE A 393 -35.97 44.47 8.99
CA PHE A 393 -35.00 44.17 10.05
C PHE A 393 -34.40 45.44 10.66
N ARG A 394 -34.05 46.44 9.84
CA ARG A 394 -33.57 47.75 10.31
C ARG A 394 -34.61 48.43 11.20
N ASP A 395 -35.86 48.42 10.79
CA ASP A 395 -36.97 49.00 11.55
C ASP A 395 -37.19 48.26 12.89
N SER A 396 -37.04 46.92 12.90
CA SER A 396 -37.14 46.12 14.13
C SER A 396 -36.03 46.46 15.13
N ILE A 397 -34.80 46.66 14.66
CA ILE A 397 -33.65 47.03 15.49
C ILE A 397 -33.78 48.48 15.97
N ALA A 398 -34.22 49.39 15.10
CA ALA A 398 -34.38 50.80 15.43
C ALA A 398 -35.45 51.06 16.51
N LYS A 399 -36.44 50.18 16.65
CA LYS A 399 -37.50 50.27 17.67
C LYS A 399 -36.98 50.11 19.10
N ASP A 400 -35.89 49.37 19.31
CA ASP A 400 -35.37 49.08 20.65
C ASP A 400 -33.84 49.03 20.68
N LEU A 401 -33.23 50.19 20.46
CA LEU A 401 -31.77 50.35 20.48
C LEU A 401 -31.17 50.09 21.87
N LEU A 402 -31.95 50.27 22.95
CA LEU A 402 -31.50 49.97 24.31
C LEU A 402 -31.33 48.46 24.51
N ALA A 403 -32.31 47.66 24.05
CA ALA A 403 -32.21 46.20 24.10
C ALA A 403 -31.07 45.67 23.22
N VAL A 404 -30.86 46.24 22.03
CA VAL A 404 -29.73 45.88 21.13
C VAL A 404 -28.38 46.16 21.81
N ASN A 405 -28.23 47.35 22.39
CA ASN A 405 -27.02 47.72 23.15
C ASN A 405 -26.82 46.82 24.39
N ALA A 406 -27.90 46.30 24.98
CA ALA A 406 -27.88 45.36 26.10
C ALA A 406 -27.79 43.88 25.66
N GLY A 407 -27.48 43.61 24.38
CA GLY A 407 -27.21 42.28 23.89
C GLY A 407 -28.43 41.38 23.66
N ALA A 408 -29.62 41.95 23.42
CA ALA A 408 -30.87 41.17 23.30
C ALA A 408 -30.83 40.11 22.16
N PRO A 409 -30.89 38.79 22.50
CA PRO A 409 -30.68 37.71 21.54
C PRO A 409 -31.63 37.67 20.34
N ASN A 410 -32.91 37.96 20.56
CA ASN A 410 -33.94 37.95 19.51
C ASN A 410 -33.72 39.03 18.45
N LEU A 411 -33.16 40.17 18.83
CA LEU A 411 -32.83 41.27 17.90
C LEU A 411 -31.47 41.06 17.22
N LEU A 412 -30.55 40.36 17.88
CA LEU A 412 -29.19 40.11 17.41
C LEU A 412 -29.03 38.82 16.60
N TYR A 413 -30.00 37.89 16.62
CA TYR A 413 -29.91 36.62 15.91
C TYR A 413 -29.70 36.77 14.39
N ASN A 414 -30.50 37.60 13.70
CA ASN A 414 -30.33 37.83 12.26
C ASN A 414 -29.04 38.60 11.92
N PRO A 415 -28.67 39.67 12.65
CA PRO A 415 -27.35 40.28 12.51
C PRO A 415 -26.20 39.27 12.69
N ALA A 416 -26.30 38.35 13.65
CA ALA A 416 -25.28 37.32 13.87
C ALA A 416 -25.19 36.33 12.68
N LYS A 417 -26.32 35.99 12.06
CA LYS A 417 -26.33 35.21 10.80
C LYS A 417 -25.66 35.97 9.65
N ALA A 418 -25.86 37.29 9.53
CA ALA A 418 -25.13 38.11 8.58
C ALA A 418 -23.61 38.11 8.86
N TYR A 419 -23.24 38.26 10.13
CA TYR A 419 -21.84 38.20 10.56
C TYR A 419 -21.18 36.87 10.19
N LEU A 420 -21.89 35.74 10.34
CA LEU A 420 -21.41 34.38 10.03
C LEU A 420 -21.55 33.99 8.55
N GLY A 421 -21.93 34.91 7.66
CA GLY A 421 -22.04 34.64 6.21
C GLY A 421 -23.18 33.69 5.82
N ARG A 422 -24.25 33.62 6.63
CA ARG A 422 -25.39 32.72 6.43
C ARG A 422 -26.44 33.25 5.45
N PHE A 423 -26.43 34.54 5.14
CA PHE A 423 -27.25 35.08 4.07
C PHE A 423 -26.53 34.91 2.73
N SER A 424 -27.19 34.25 1.78
CA SER A 424 -26.70 34.12 0.40
C SER A 424 -26.57 35.45 -0.33
N ASP A 425 -27.21 36.50 0.20
CA ASP A 425 -27.20 37.86 -0.35
C ASP A 425 -25.90 38.62 -0.12
N PHE A 426 -25.02 38.13 0.76
CA PHE A 426 -23.73 38.76 1.04
C PHE A 426 -22.57 37.88 0.57
N ASP A 427 -21.55 38.53 0.04
CA ASP A 427 -20.28 37.89 -0.26
C ASP A 427 -19.66 37.32 1.03
N ARG A 428 -19.47 36.00 1.06
CA ARG A 428 -18.92 35.25 2.21
C ARG A 428 -17.45 35.58 2.46
N GLU A 429 -16.74 36.10 1.46
CA GLU A 429 -15.33 36.48 1.57
C GLU A 429 -15.15 37.89 2.17
N LYS A 430 -16.22 38.72 2.21
CA LYS A 430 -16.15 40.02 2.87
C LYS A 430 -15.86 39.86 4.37
N PRO A 431 -15.20 40.85 5.01
CA PRO A 431 -15.03 40.83 6.45
C PRO A 431 -16.38 40.72 7.19
N PRO A 432 -16.48 39.94 8.29
CA PRO A 432 -17.74 39.71 9.02
C PRO A 432 -18.47 40.99 9.44
N GLN A 433 -17.72 41.97 9.94
CA GLN A 433 -18.26 43.27 10.35
C GLN A 433 -18.88 44.03 9.17
N THR A 434 -18.26 43.91 7.98
CA THR A 434 -18.75 44.56 6.76
C THR A 434 -20.07 43.96 6.31
N ARG A 435 -20.29 42.65 6.48
CA ARG A 435 -21.59 42.03 6.18
C ARG A 435 -22.70 42.55 7.09
N VAL A 436 -22.39 42.79 8.36
CA VAL A 436 -23.37 43.36 9.31
C VAL A 436 -23.70 44.80 8.96
N THR A 437 -22.72 45.62 8.57
CA THR A 437 -22.96 47.00 8.12
C THR A 437 -23.66 47.05 6.76
N ASP A 438 -23.37 46.14 5.84
CA ASP A 438 -24.08 46.02 4.55
C ASP A 438 -25.56 45.65 4.79
N PHE A 439 -25.82 44.80 5.79
CA PHE A 439 -27.17 44.40 6.17
C PHE A 439 -27.95 45.55 6.84
N LEU A 440 -27.39 46.19 7.87
CA LEU A 440 -28.11 47.10 8.75
C LEU A 440 -27.88 48.60 8.48
N GLY A 441 -26.87 48.95 7.69
CA GLY A 441 -26.29 50.31 7.64
C GLY A 441 -25.19 50.49 8.71
N GLU A 442 -24.36 51.53 8.57
CA GLU A 442 -23.19 51.74 9.44
C GLU A 442 -23.59 51.91 10.92
N ASP A 443 -24.53 52.81 11.23
CA ASP A 443 -24.91 53.13 12.61
C ASP A 443 -25.54 51.95 13.37
N LEU A 444 -26.50 51.27 12.74
CA LEU A 444 -27.18 50.11 13.33
C LEU A 444 -26.27 48.89 13.34
N GLY A 445 -25.39 48.76 12.34
CA GLY A 445 -24.39 47.71 12.24
C GLY A 445 -23.40 47.77 13.39
N GLU A 446 -22.78 48.93 13.67
CA GLU A 446 -21.85 49.08 14.80
C GLU A 446 -22.55 48.82 16.14
N ARG A 447 -23.80 49.25 16.31
CA ARG A 447 -24.58 48.93 17.52
C ARG A 447 -24.85 47.43 17.68
N ALA A 448 -25.14 46.72 16.60
CA ALA A 448 -25.31 45.26 16.64
C ALA A 448 -24.00 44.55 16.99
N LEU A 449 -22.86 45.01 16.44
CA LEU A 449 -21.53 44.47 16.78
C LEU A 449 -21.19 44.67 18.25
N GLN A 450 -21.49 45.85 18.81
CA GLN A 450 -21.37 46.10 20.25
C GLN A 450 -22.33 45.23 21.07
N GLY A 451 -23.57 45.06 20.59
CA GLY A 451 -24.58 44.21 21.20
C GLY A 451 -24.13 42.75 21.31
N PHE A 452 -23.43 42.21 20.31
CA PHE A 452 -22.84 40.87 20.42
C PHE A 452 -21.87 40.77 21.60
N MET A 453 -21.00 41.76 21.79
CA MET A 453 -20.08 41.79 22.93
C MET A 453 -20.80 42.00 24.27
N ALA A 454 -21.88 42.78 24.30
CA ALA A 454 -22.69 43.01 25.49
C ALA A 454 -23.53 41.77 25.90
N SER A 455 -23.71 40.80 25.00
CA SER A 455 -24.48 39.58 25.27
C SER A 455 -23.90 38.75 26.43
N PHE A 456 -22.61 38.89 26.73
CA PHE A 456 -21.96 38.21 27.85
C PHE A 456 -22.38 38.73 29.22
N ASP A 457 -22.78 40.00 29.33
CA ASP A 457 -23.09 40.66 30.61
C ASP A 457 -24.56 40.49 31.02
N ARG A 458 -25.32 39.71 30.26
CA ARG A 458 -26.74 39.46 30.52
C ARG A 458 -26.95 38.44 31.63
N ASN A 459 -27.92 38.73 32.51
CA ASN A 459 -28.32 37.82 33.59
C ASN A 459 -29.10 36.59 33.09
N ASP A 460 -29.70 36.64 31.91
CA ASP A 460 -30.49 35.56 31.30
C ASP A 460 -29.70 34.75 30.24
N ARG A 461 -28.37 34.89 30.21
CA ARG A 461 -27.50 34.14 29.32
C ARG A 461 -27.56 32.63 29.68
N PRO A 462 -27.74 31.72 28.71
CA PRO A 462 -27.72 30.29 28.99
C PRO A 462 -26.31 29.85 29.44
N SER A 463 -26.25 28.91 30.38
CA SER A 463 -25.01 28.22 30.74
C SER A 463 -24.62 27.19 29.68
N ALA A 464 -23.39 26.66 29.74
CA ALA A 464 -22.98 25.57 28.88
C ALA A 464 -23.88 24.33 29.03
N SER A 465 -24.35 24.02 30.25
CA SER A 465 -25.29 22.92 30.49
C SER A 465 -26.66 23.20 29.86
N ASP A 466 -27.19 24.41 30.01
CA ASP A 466 -28.48 24.79 29.41
C ASP A 466 -28.46 24.65 27.89
N ILE A 467 -27.34 25.02 27.25
CA ILE A 467 -27.13 24.85 25.80
C ILE A 467 -27.17 23.37 25.43
N VAL A 468 -26.43 22.50 26.13
CA VAL A 468 -26.45 21.05 25.88
C VAL A 468 -27.86 20.47 26.03
N ASP A 469 -28.54 20.78 27.13
CA ASP A 469 -29.89 20.29 27.41
C ASP A 469 -30.92 20.75 26.37
N THR A 470 -30.75 21.95 25.83
CA THR A 470 -31.63 22.51 24.80
C THR A 470 -31.42 21.84 23.46
N HIS A 471 -30.16 21.62 23.06
CA HIS A 471 -29.80 20.89 21.84
C HIS A 471 -30.25 19.43 21.87
N LEU A 472 -30.23 18.80 23.05
CA LEU A 472 -30.78 17.45 23.24
C LEU A 472 -32.29 17.33 22.99
N ASN A 473 -32.99 18.46 22.82
CA ASN A 473 -34.41 18.53 22.47
C ASN A 473 -34.64 19.10 21.06
N ASP A 474 -33.62 19.09 20.20
CA ASP A 474 -33.62 19.66 18.84
C ASP A 474 -34.01 21.16 18.82
N LYS A 475 -33.65 21.89 19.87
CA LYS A 475 -33.89 23.33 20.01
C LYS A 475 -32.57 24.09 20.10
N ILE A 476 -32.62 25.38 19.80
CA ILE A 476 -31.48 26.30 19.93
C ILE A 476 -31.90 27.56 20.70
N TYR A 477 -30.99 28.13 21.48
CA TYR A 477 -31.16 29.48 22.01
C TYR A 477 -30.75 30.51 20.96
N PHE A 478 -31.57 31.56 20.78
CA PHE A 478 -31.18 32.70 19.96
C PHE A 478 -29.88 33.37 20.42
N ALA A 479 -29.51 33.21 21.70
CA ALA A 479 -28.31 33.78 22.29
C ALA A 479 -27.01 33.13 21.78
N GLU A 480 -27.05 31.87 21.33
CA GLU A 480 -25.87 31.11 20.93
C GLU A 480 -25.04 31.83 19.87
N LEU A 481 -25.69 32.28 18.78
CA LEU A 481 -24.98 32.99 17.71
C LEU A 481 -24.43 34.34 18.15
N SER A 482 -25.16 35.04 19.05
CA SER A 482 -24.69 36.32 19.59
C SER A 482 -23.46 36.16 20.48
N LEU A 483 -23.40 35.08 21.28
CA LEU A 483 -22.22 34.74 22.08
C LEU A 483 -21.01 34.41 21.19
N VAL A 484 -21.20 33.60 20.15
CA VAL A 484 -20.13 33.27 19.20
C VAL A 484 -19.63 34.52 18.47
N CYS A 485 -20.54 35.34 17.92
CA CYS A 485 -20.18 36.57 17.23
C CYS A 485 -19.54 37.58 18.19
N GLY A 486 -19.96 37.60 19.46
CA GLY A 486 -19.38 38.43 20.50
C GLY A 486 -17.91 38.08 20.75
N VAL A 487 -17.56 36.79 20.81
CA VAL A 487 -16.16 36.36 20.93
C VAL A 487 -15.38 36.78 19.68
N ALA A 488 -15.89 36.47 18.49
CA ALA A 488 -15.23 36.80 17.25
C ALA A 488 -14.95 38.32 17.13
N GLU A 489 -15.91 39.15 17.50
CA GLU A 489 -15.79 40.60 17.46
C GLU A 489 -14.79 41.13 18.50
N ARG A 490 -14.75 40.55 19.71
CA ARG A 490 -13.73 40.88 20.71
C ARG A 490 -12.31 40.58 20.23
N LEU A 491 -12.12 39.41 19.62
CA LEU A 491 -10.83 39.00 19.06
C LEU A 491 -10.41 39.91 17.90
N ARG A 492 -11.36 40.23 17.00
CA ARG A 492 -11.14 41.17 15.89
C ARG A 492 -10.71 42.57 16.36
N ARG A 493 -11.26 43.04 17.49
CA ARG A 493 -10.91 44.34 18.10
C ARG A 493 -9.66 44.30 18.99
N GLY A 494 -9.00 43.15 19.12
CA GLY A 494 -7.81 43.01 19.98
C GLY A 494 -8.10 43.04 21.49
N LEU A 495 -9.35 42.82 21.92
CA LEU A 495 -9.77 42.86 23.33
C LEU A 495 -9.55 41.52 24.06
N GLY A 496 -9.30 40.43 23.32
CA GLY A 496 -9.13 39.09 23.88
C GLY A 496 -10.40 38.55 24.57
N VAL A 497 -10.25 37.38 25.21
CA VAL A 497 -11.33 36.70 25.96
C VAL A 497 -11.15 36.75 27.48
N ASP A 498 -10.03 37.28 27.97
CA ASP A 498 -9.69 37.29 29.41
C ASP A 498 -10.60 38.17 30.26
N GLY A 499 -11.24 39.18 29.66
CA GLY A 499 -12.23 40.03 30.32
C GLY A 499 -13.60 39.38 30.52
N LEU A 500 -13.83 38.17 29.98
CA LEU A 500 -15.09 37.44 30.13
C LEU A 500 -15.06 36.55 31.38
N THR A 501 -16.20 36.36 32.05
CA THR A 501 -16.27 35.37 33.15
C THR A 501 -16.04 33.95 32.63
N VAL A 502 -15.68 33.01 33.52
CA VAL A 502 -15.44 31.61 33.12
C VAL A 502 -16.69 31.01 32.47
N GLU A 503 -17.85 31.24 33.07
CA GLU A 503 -19.14 30.74 32.61
C GLU A 503 -19.52 31.34 31.24
N ALA A 504 -19.10 32.59 30.98
CA ALA A 504 -19.32 33.25 29.69
C ALA A 504 -18.52 32.56 28.57
N ARG A 505 -17.25 32.23 28.85
CA ARG A 505 -16.37 31.54 27.89
C ARG A 505 -16.86 30.13 27.65
N GLU A 506 -17.23 29.40 28.70
CA GLU A 506 -17.78 28.04 28.60
C GLU A 506 -19.07 28.00 27.79
N ALA A 507 -20.02 28.92 28.04
CA ALA A 507 -21.25 29.02 27.26
C ALA A 507 -20.99 29.36 25.79
N ALA A 508 -20.10 30.31 25.51
CA ALA A 508 -19.75 30.69 24.13
C ALA A 508 -19.04 29.55 23.38
N PHE A 509 -18.15 28.82 24.05
CA PHE A 509 -17.45 27.68 23.47
C PHE A 509 -18.40 26.51 23.20
N MET A 510 -19.32 26.22 24.14
CA MET A 510 -20.35 25.21 23.93
C MET A 510 -21.30 25.59 22.78
N ALA A 511 -21.73 26.85 22.70
CA ALA A 511 -22.52 27.37 21.58
C ALA A 511 -21.79 27.20 20.24
N TRP A 512 -20.49 27.51 20.18
CA TRP A 512 -19.68 27.33 18.97
C TRP A 512 -19.56 25.86 18.53
N ARG A 513 -19.49 24.94 19.50
CA ARG A 513 -19.43 23.49 19.24
C ARG A 513 -20.77 22.91 18.80
N ARG A 514 -21.87 23.36 19.39
CA ARG A 514 -23.23 22.81 19.20
C ARG A 514 -23.98 23.43 18.03
N ALA A 515 -23.85 24.73 17.82
CA ALA A 515 -24.54 25.41 16.73
C ALA A 515 -23.80 25.18 15.41
N THR A 516 -24.29 24.27 14.57
CA THR A 516 -23.79 24.08 13.20
C THR A 516 -23.76 25.40 12.43
N GLU A 517 -24.68 26.33 12.75
CA GLU A 517 -24.74 27.67 12.18
C GLU A 517 -23.47 28.53 12.45
N SER A 518 -22.74 28.26 13.53
CA SER A 518 -21.52 28.97 13.92
C SER A 518 -20.20 28.44 13.36
N GLN A 519 -20.21 27.29 12.67
CA GLN A 519 -18.98 26.63 12.19
C GLN A 519 -18.59 27.01 10.74
N ILE A 520 -19.29 27.95 10.10
CA ILE A 520 -18.98 28.41 8.74
C ILE A 520 -18.22 29.75 8.78
N SER A 521 -17.15 29.79 7.99
CA SER A 521 -16.10 30.81 7.88
C SER A 521 -16.55 32.26 8.04
N GLY A 522 -16.18 32.85 9.18
CA GLY A 522 -16.07 34.29 9.40
C GLY A 522 -14.62 34.76 9.61
N GLY A 523 -13.62 33.94 9.26
CA GLY A 523 -12.21 34.34 9.27
C GLY A 523 -11.58 34.69 10.63
N THR A 524 -12.29 34.50 11.76
CA THR A 524 -11.72 34.74 13.09
C THR A 524 -11.33 33.41 13.73
N ASP A 525 -10.04 33.27 14.06
CA ASP A 525 -9.52 32.09 14.75
C ASP A 525 -10.09 32.00 16.17
N MET A 526 -10.84 30.93 16.47
CA MET A 526 -11.46 30.69 17.77
C MET A 526 -10.52 29.98 18.76
N LYS A 527 -9.28 29.64 18.38
CA LYS A 527 -8.28 29.05 19.27
C LYS A 527 -8.06 29.82 20.58
N PRO A 528 -8.10 31.17 20.64
CA PRO A 528 -8.00 31.89 21.91
C PRO A 528 -9.15 31.58 22.87
N LEU A 529 -10.37 31.34 22.37
CA LEU A 529 -11.50 30.92 23.20
C LEU A 529 -11.30 29.48 23.68
N GLU A 530 -10.92 28.58 22.78
CA GLU A 530 -10.61 27.19 23.12
C GLU A 530 -9.55 27.13 24.22
N ALA A 531 -8.42 27.81 24.07
CA ALA A 531 -7.33 27.84 25.05
C ALA A 531 -7.76 28.44 26.40
N ALA A 532 -8.67 29.41 26.39
CA ALA A 532 -9.17 30.03 27.61
C ALA A 532 -10.17 29.15 28.38
N VAL A 533 -10.92 28.29 27.69
CA VAL A 533 -11.85 27.32 28.29
C VAL A 533 -11.10 26.04 28.69
N LEU A 534 -10.30 25.50 27.77
CA LEU A 534 -9.52 24.26 27.93
C LEU A 534 -8.12 24.56 28.48
N ARG A 535 -8.05 25.32 29.57
CA ARG A 535 -6.80 25.90 30.10
C ARG A 535 -5.98 24.97 31.00
N ASP A 536 -6.65 24.01 31.63
CA ASP A 536 -6.09 23.07 32.60
C ASP A 536 -6.88 21.76 32.58
N ASP A 537 -6.28 20.67 33.07
CA ASP A 537 -6.88 19.32 33.01
C ASP A 537 -8.28 19.26 33.64
N ALA A 538 -8.49 20.01 34.73
CA ALA A 538 -9.79 20.05 35.39
C ALA A 538 -10.84 20.77 34.52
N ALA A 539 -10.48 21.84 33.82
CA ALA A 539 -11.38 22.54 32.92
C ALA A 539 -11.70 21.72 31.66
N ILE A 540 -10.71 21.01 31.13
CA ILE A 540 -10.87 20.10 30.00
C ILE A 540 -11.85 18.98 30.36
N GLU A 541 -11.64 18.32 31.51
CA GLU A 541 -12.53 17.26 31.97
C GLU A 541 -13.95 17.78 32.24
N ARG A 542 -14.10 18.94 32.90
CA ARG A 542 -15.42 19.56 33.12
C ARG A 542 -16.15 19.84 31.80
N PHE A 543 -15.46 20.35 30.79
CA PHE A 543 -16.06 20.61 29.47
C PHE A 543 -16.59 19.32 28.84
N PHE A 544 -15.76 18.27 28.74
CA PHE A 544 -16.16 17.01 28.12
C PHE A 544 -17.29 16.34 28.89
N ARG A 545 -17.26 16.33 30.22
CA ARG A 545 -18.35 15.78 31.04
C ARG A 545 -19.66 16.56 30.82
N THR A 546 -19.60 17.89 30.82
CA THR A 546 -20.77 18.76 30.57
C THR A 546 -21.36 18.50 29.18
N SER A 547 -20.52 18.27 28.17
CA SER A 547 -21.00 17.98 26.82
C SER A 547 -21.54 16.55 26.68
N ILE A 548 -20.82 15.55 27.17
CA ILE A 548 -21.03 14.14 26.84
C ILE A 548 -22.00 13.43 27.79
N GLU A 549 -21.86 13.61 29.11
CA GLU A 549 -22.64 12.82 30.09
C GLU A 549 -24.16 12.96 29.92
N PRO A 550 -24.75 14.16 29.72
CA PRO A 550 -26.20 14.28 29.50
C PRO A 550 -26.69 13.51 28.26
N GLN A 551 -25.83 13.36 27.24
CA GLN A 551 -26.15 12.61 26.02
C GLN A 551 -26.12 11.09 26.28
N LEU A 552 -25.16 10.61 27.08
CA LEU A 552 -25.06 9.21 27.49
C LEU A 552 -26.24 8.82 28.39
N GLU A 553 -26.63 9.70 29.33
CA GLU A 553 -27.79 9.49 30.22
C GLU A 553 -29.10 9.35 29.45
N ARG A 554 -29.26 10.06 28.33
CA ARG A 554 -30.42 9.95 27.43
C ARG A 554 -30.29 8.86 26.37
N GLN A 555 -29.21 8.08 26.36
CA GLN A 555 -28.95 7.05 25.35
C GLN A 555 -29.00 7.59 23.92
N ALA A 556 -28.45 8.78 23.69
CA ALA A 556 -28.42 9.41 22.38
C ALA A 556 -27.65 8.53 21.37
N GLY A 557 -28.21 8.31 20.17
CA GLY A 557 -27.57 7.50 19.12
C GLY A 557 -26.31 8.13 18.51
N HIS A 558 -26.13 9.43 18.69
CA HIS A 558 -24.95 10.19 18.31
C HIS A 558 -24.55 11.10 19.47
N VAL A 559 -23.27 11.05 19.87
CA VAL A 559 -22.74 11.81 21.01
C VAL A 559 -21.77 12.87 20.50
N TYR A 560 -22.17 14.13 20.58
CA TYR A 560 -21.29 15.25 20.24
C TYR A 560 -20.06 15.28 21.16
N ASP A 561 -18.94 15.74 20.59
CA ASP A 561 -17.62 15.86 21.23
C ASP A 561 -16.94 14.54 21.62
N LEU A 562 -17.58 13.37 21.48
CA LEU A 562 -16.95 12.07 21.73
C LEU A 562 -15.78 11.83 20.76
N TYR A 563 -16.04 12.01 19.45
CA TYR A 563 -15.00 12.00 18.43
C TYR A 563 -13.89 13.02 18.70
N PHE A 564 -14.24 14.22 19.18
CA PHE A 564 -13.26 15.27 19.48
C PHE A 564 -12.35 14.89 20.66
N LEU A 565 -12.91 14.29 21.71
CA LEU A 565 -12.16 13.76 22.84
C LEU A 565 -11.16 12.68 22.43
N GLY A 566 -11.60 11.72 21.59
CA GLY A 566 -10.81 10.54 21.29
C GLY A 566 -9.75 10.67 20.19
N ASN A 567 -9.86 11.70 19.33
CA ASN A 567 -8.95 11.90 18.19
C ASN A 567 -7.90 13.00 18.40
N ASP A 568 -8.08 13.88 19.38
CA ASP A 568 -7.08 14.90 19.70
C ASP A 568 -5.98 14.31 20.60
N GLN A 569 -4.73 14.42 20.16
CA GLN A 569 -3.58 13.84 20.86
C GLN A 569 -3.41 14.43 22.28
N ARG A 570 -3.84 15.68 22.52
CA ARG A 570 -3.71 16.37 23.81
C ARG A 570 -4.47 15.66 24.93
N TRP A 571 -5.57 14.97 24.62
CA TRP A 571 -6.51 14.47 25.61
C TRP A 571 -6.55 12.95 25.71
N ARG A 572 -5.65 12.21 25.03
CA ARG A 572 -5.66 10.74 25.00
C ARG A 572 -5.75 10.11 26.40
N PRO A 573 -4.93 10.48 27.41
CA PRO A 573 -5.04 9.90 28.74
C PRO A 573 -6.40 10.13 29.41
N LEU A 574 -6.98 11.32 29.21
CA LEU A 574 -8.32 11.65 29.70
C LEU A 574 -9.39 10.83 28.97
N ALA A 575 -9.28 10.70 27.64
CA ALA A 575 -10.20 9.92 26.81
C ALA A 575 -10.25 8.45 27.24
N GLY A 576 -9.09 7.82 27.47
CA GLY A 576 -9.02 6.44 27.95
C GLY A 576 -9.68 6.25 29.32
N ARG A 577 -9.35 7.11 30.29
CA ARG A 577 -9.90 7.08 31.65
C ARG A 577 -11.43 7.30 31.66
N LEU A 578 -11.91 8.32 30.95
CA LEU A 578 -13.35 8.61 30.88
C LEU A 578 -14.11 7.53 30.12
N ALA A 579 -13.55 6.96 29.06
CA ALA A 579 -14.19 5.86 28.34
C ALA A 579 -14.43 4.63 29.24
N VAL A 580 -13.41 4.23 30.01
CA VAL A 580 -13.53 3.14 30.99
C VAL A 580 -14.57 3.46 32.06
N GLU A 581 -14.56 4.69 32.60
CA GLU A 581 -15.56 5.12 33.59
C GLU A 581 -16.98 5.09 33.02
N TRP A 582 -17.19 5.63 31.83
CA TRP A 582 -18.51 5.71 31.21
C TRP A 582 -19.05 4.34 30.79
N LEU A 583 -18.21 3.41 30.34
CA LEU A 583 -18.60 2.01 30.11
C LEU A 583 -19.02 1.29 31.40
N ARG A 584 -18.47 1.68 32.56
CA ARG A 584 -18.93 1.18 33.87
C ARG A 584 -20.22 1.85 34.34
N ARG A 585 -20.30 3.18 34.23
CA ARG A 585 -21.40 4.00 34.76
C ARG A 585 -22.68 3.86 33.94
N PHE A 586 -22.57 3.68 32.62
CA PHE A 586 -23.70 3.61 31.70
C PHE A 586 -23.81 2.22 31.06
N PRO A 587 -24.46 1.24 31.73
CA PRO A 587 -24.51 -0.16 31.26
C PRO A 587 -25.46 -0.40 30.08
N SER A 588 -26.14 0.63 29.59
CA SER A 588 -27.13 0.52 28.50
C SER A 588 -26.94 1.64 27.50
N LEU A 589 -25.93 1.48 26.64
CA LEU A 589 -25.55 2.44 25.60
C LEU A 589 -26.01 1.94 24.22
N PRO A 590 -26.32 2.83 23.27
CA PRO A 590 -26.46 2.44 21.86
C PRO A 590 -25.18 1.78 21.34
N ALA A 591 -25.32 0.76 20.48
CA ALA A 591 -24.19 -0.06 20.02
C ALA A 591 -23.06 0.76 19.37
N SER A 592 -23.40 1.79 18.57
CA SER A 592 -22.42 2.70 17.97
C SER A 592 -21.58 3.45 19.00
N VAL A 593 -22.23 3.97 20.05
CA VAL A 593 -21.60 4.73 21.13
C VAL A 593 -20.75 3.82 22.01
N GLU A 594 -21.25 2.63 22.33
CA GLU A 594 -20.51 1.62 23.09
C GLU A 594 -19.26 1.17 22.33
N ALA A 595 -19.36 0.94 21.02
CA ALA A 595 -18.23 0.60 20.17
C ALA A 595 -17.18 1.73 20.10
N GLU A 596 -17.61 3.00 19.99
CA GLU A 596 -16.72 4.15 19.98
C GLU A 596 -15.98 4.31 21.32
N LEU A 597 -16.69 4.18 22.45
CA LEU A 597 -16.11 4.21 23.79
C LEU A 597 -15.13 3.06 24.01
N LEU A 598 -15.47 1.83 23.59
CA LEU A 598 -14.56 0.71 23.63
C LEU A 598 -13.31 0.98 22.78
N GLY A 599 -13.46 1.59 21.60
CA GLY A 599 -12.32 2.01 20.77
C GLY A 599 -11.40 3.01 21.47
N HIS A 600 -11.95 4.01 22.17
CA HIS A 600 -11.16 4.95 22.97
C HIS A 600 -10.49 4.28 24.17
N ALA A 601 -11.20 3.40 24.88
CA ALA A 601 -10.65 2.64 26.00
C ALA A 601 -9.48 1.75 25.55
N SER A 602 -9.65 0.97 24.47
CA SER A 602 -8.60 0.09 23.95
C SER A 602 -7.35 0.83 23.49
N ARG A 603 -7.51 2.03 22.89
CA ARG A 603 -6.37 2.81 22.38
C ARG A 603 -5.64 3.61 23.45
N HIS A 604 -6.35 4.08 24.48
CA HIS A 604 -5.80 5.12 25.36
C HIS A 604 -5.88 4.83 26.86
N ALA A 605 -6.65 3.84 27.32
CA ALA A 605 -6.73 3.51 28.75
C ALA A 605 -5.52 2.70 29.21
N GLU A 606 -5.19 2.82 30.50
CA GLU A 606 -4.19 1.99 31.17
C GLU A 606 -4.55 0.51 31.06
N LEU A 607 -3.58 -0.34 30.74
CA LEU A 607 -3.80 -1.76 30.46
C LEU A 607 -4.47 -2.48 31.66
N ALA A 608 -4.05 -2.14 32.88
CA ALA A 608 -4.61 -2.73 34.10
C ALA A 608 -6.09 -2.37 34.31
N ASP A 609 -6.49 -1.12 34.02
CA ASP A 609 -7.87 -0.67 34.14
C ASP A 609 -8.75 -1.32 33.06
N LEU A 610 -8.21 -1.47 31.85
CA LEU A 610 -8.87 -2.12 30.73
C LEU A 610 -9.08 -3.62 30.98
N GLN A 611 -8.08 -4.30 31.54
CA GLN A 611 -8.16 -5.70 31.94
C GLN A 611 -9.18 -5.91 33.07
N ALA A 612 -9.22 -5.00 34.05
CA ALA A 612 -10.24 -5.03 35.09
C ALA A 612 -11.65 -4.84 34.51
N LEU A 613 -11.84 -3.88 33.60
CA LEU A 613 -13.11 -3.64 32.91
C LEU A 613 -13.58 -4.87 32.12
N ALA A 614 -12.68 -5.51 31.36
CA ALA A 614 -13.00 -6.72 30.61
C ALA A 614 -13.48 -7.85 31.54
N ARG A 615 -12.76 -8.10 32.64
CA ARG A 615 -13.14 -9.13 33.63
C ARG A 615 -14.49 -8.84 34.30
N GLU A 616 -14.78 -7.58 34.62
CA GLU A 616 -16.07 -7.15 35.20
C GLU A 616 -17.26 -7.34 34.26
N THR A 617 -17.03 -7.43 32.96
CA THR A 617 -18.08 -7.41 31.92
C THR A 617 -18.41 -8.77 31.34
N ARG A 618 -17.54 -9.79 31.49
CA ARG A 618 -17.75 -11.17 31.00
C ARG A 618 -19.07 -11.83 31.38
N GLY A 619 -19.60 -11.51 32.56
CA GLY A 619 -20.86 -12.06 33.05
C GLY A 619 -22.10 -11.25 32.65
N ARG A 620 -21.93 -10.15 31.91
CA ARG A 620 -23.04 -9.27 31.53
C ARG A 620 -23.78 -9.83 30.32
N LEU A 621 -25.10 -9.69 30.33
CA LEU A 621 -25.89 -9.92 29.13
C LEU A 621 -25.70 -8.72 28.20
N HIS A 622 -25.09 -8.95 27.05
CA HIS A 622 -24.96 -7.93 26.01
C HIS A 622 -26.27 -7.77 25.24
N ARG A 623 -26.47 -6.57 24.68
CA ARG A 623 -27.68 -6.21 23.92
C ARG A 623 -27.93 -7.14 22.73
N ASP A 624 -26.86 -7.41 21.99
CA ASP A 624 -26.85 -8.19 20.75
C ASP A 624 -25.51 -8.93 20.61
N TYR A 625 -25.46 -9.82 19.63
CA TYR A 625 -24.30 -10.66 19.36
C TYR A 625 -23.07 -9.85 18.92
N GLU A 626 -23.25 -8.81 18.10
CA GLU A 626 -22.16 -7.92 17.67
C GLU A 626 -21.51 -7.20 18.85
N THR A 627 -22.30 -6.71 19.80
CA THR A 627 -21.80 -6.10 21.04
C THR A 627 -21.01 -7.12 21.86
N MET A 628 -21.49 -8.36 21.97
CA MET A 628 -20.77 -9.44 22.63
C MET A 628 -19.41 -9.71 21.96
N LEU A 629 -19.36 -9.82 20.63
CA LEU A 629 -18.11 -9.97 19.88
C LEU A 629 -17.16 -8.78 20.08
N ALA A 630 -17.70 -7.57 20.16
CA ALA A 630 -16.93 -6.37 20.46
C ALA A 630 -16.26 -6.46 21.84
N TRP A 631 -16.95 -6.95 22.87
CA TRP A 631 -16.35 -7.18 24.19
C TRP A 631 -15.39 -8.36 24.21
N LEU A 632 -15.68 -9.44 23.50
CA LEU A 632 -14.78 -10.58 23.38
C LEU A 632 -13.47 -10.22 22.65
N ALA A 633 -13.52 -9.31 21.68
CA ALA A 633 -12.33 -8.73 21.06
C ALA A 633 -11.51 -7.86 22.03
N LEU A 634 -12.12 -7.33 23.09
CA LEU A 634 -11.37 -6.70 24.18
C LEU A 634 -10.60 -7.75 24.98
N ASP A 635 -11.25 -8.86 25.31
CA ASP A 635 -10.63 -10.00 26.00
C ASP A 635 -9.45 -10.57 25.19
N PHE A 636 -9.56 -10.65 23.86
CA PHE A 636 -8.45 -10.98 22.97
C PHE A 636 -7.23 -10.11 23.22
N LEU A 637 -7.41 -8.79 23.40
CA LEU A 637 -6.32 -7.83 23.59
C LEU A 637 -5.68 -7.92 24.99
N VAL A 638 -6.49 -8.10 26.05
CA VAL A 638 -6.03 -7.88 27.44
C VAL A 638 -6.00 -9.12 28.34
N ASP A 639 -6.61 -10.24 27.95
CA ASP A 639 -6.69 -11.46 28.77
C ASP A 639 -6.85 -12.72 27.88
N PHE A 640 -6.01 -12.80 26.83
CA PHE A 640 -6.05 -13.81 25.78
C PHE A 640 -6.08 -15.26 26.31
N ASP A 641 -5.11 -15.65 27.14
CA ASP A 641 -4.99 -17.03 27.63
C ASP A 641 -6.19 -17.44 28.49
N ALA A 642 -6.72 -16.53 29.29
CA ALA A 642 -7.86 -16.78 30.17
C ALA A 642 -9.19 -16.93 29.42
N THR A 643 -9.25 -16.47 28.17
CA THR A 643 -10.46 -16.44 27.34
C THR A 643 -10.32 -17.22 26.04
N PHE A 644 -9.24 -17.98 25.89
CA PHE A 644 -8.88 -18.68 24.67
C PHE A 644 -10.02 -19.56 24.13
N ASP A 645 -10.67 -20.34 24.97
CA ASP A 645 -11.76 -21.23 24.53
C ASP A 645 -12.95 -20.43 23.95
N ASN A 646 -13.35 -19.33 24.59
CA ASN A 646 -14.43 -18.46 24.10
C ASN A 646 -14.03 -17.78 22.78
N LEU A 647 -12.76 -17.39 22.64
CA LEU A 647 -12.22 -16.80 21.41
C LEU A 647 -12.27 -17.82 20.27
N VAL A 648 -11.87 -19.07 20.53
CA VAL A 648 -11.93 -20.16 19.56
C VAL A 648 -13.37 -20.43 19.12
N GLU A 649 -14.31 -20.49 20.06
CA GLU A 649 -15.74 -20.68 19.77
C GLU A 649 -16.28 -19.55 18.88
N ALA A 650 -16.04 -18.28 19.25
CA ALA A 650 -16.50 -17.14 18.47
C ALA A 650 -15.88 -17.08 17.06
N ALA A 651 -14.59 -17.41 16.92
CA ALA A 651 -13.93 -17.45 15.61
C ALA A 651 -14.43 -18.61 14.72
N ALA A 652 -14.90 -19.70 15.32
CA ALA A 652 -15.50 -20.82 14.60
C ALA A 652 -16.94 -20.51 14.17
N ASP A 653 -17.69 -19.80 15.01
CA ASP A 653 -19.09 -19.45 14.77
C ASP A 653 -19.24 -18.26 13.81
N ASP A 654 -18.34 -17.27 13.86
CA ASP A 654 -18.43 -16.05 13.07
C ASP A 654 -17.08 -15.60 12.49
N ARG A 655 -16.96 -15.67 11.16
CA ARG A 655 -15.77 -15.21 10.44
C ARG A 655 -15.54 -13.70 10.54
N ASP A 656 -16.59 -12.91 10.79
CA ASP A 656 -16.53 -11.46 10.91
C ASP A 656 -16.01 -11.02 12.30
N PHE A 657 -15.82 -11.98 13.23
CA PHE A 657 -15.12 -11.73 14.49
C PHE A 657 -13.72 -11.11 14.27
N LEU A 658 -13.09 -11.40 13.13
CA LEU A 658 -11.84 -10.78 12.68
C LEU A 658 -11.90 -9.24 12.74
N TRP A 659 -13.01 -8.63 12.33
CA TRP A 659 -13.16 -7.17 12.27
C TRP A 659 -13.25 -6.55 13.67
N PHE A 660 -13.90 -7.24 14.60
CA PHE A 660 -13.94 -6.81 16.00
C PHE A 660 -12.54 -6.84 16.61
N ILE A 661 -11.75 -7.89 16.36
CA ILE A 661 -10.33 -7.94 16.77
C ILE A 661 -9.56 -6.77 16.15
N ARG A 662 -9.67 -6.57 14.83
CA ARG A 662 -8.97 -5.49 14.11
C ARG A 662 -9.22 -4.13 14.72
N ASN A 663 -10.48 -3.83 15.03
CA ASN A 663 -10.89 -2.54 15.59
C ASN A 663 -10.22 -2.26 16.93
N ARG A 664 -9.84 -3.30 17.69
CA ARG A 664 -9.17 -3.18 19.01
C ARG A 664 -7.65 -3.13 18.94
N VAL A 665 -7.05 -3.79 17.96
CA VAL A 665 -5.58 -3.88 17.84
C VAL A 665 -4.97 -2.76 16.97
N SER A 666 -5.80 -1.85 16.46
CA SER A 666 -5.37 -0.73 15.60
C SER A 666 -4.30 0.21 16.19
N GLY A 667 -4.08 0.21 17.51
CA GLY A 667 -3.04 1.00 18.19
C GLY A 667 -1.67 0.32 18.32
N GLU A 668 -1.51 -0.92 17.83
CA GLU A 668 -0.30 -1.74 18.00
C GLU A 668 1.00 -1.08 17.48
N ARG A 669 0.92 -0.26 16.42
CA ARG A 669 2.10 0.39 15.83
C ARG A 669 2.66 1.51 16.70
N ASP A 670 1.82 2.14 17.50
CA ASP A 670 2.15 3.34 18.26
C ASP A 670 2.55 3.03 19.72
N ASP A 671 2.24 1.83 20.22
CA ASP A 671 2.48 1.44 21.62
C ASP A 671 3.04 0.02 21.76
N ALA A 672 4.22 -0.10 22.38
CA ALA A 672 4.91 -1.36 22.61
C ALA A 672 4.18 -2.28 23.60
N GLU A 673 3.45 -1.73 24.58
CA GLU A 673 2.70 -2.51 25.58
C GLU A 673 1.42 -3.14 24.99
N ARG A 674 0.97 -2.64 23.84
CA ARG A 674 -0.20 -3.13 23.10
C ARG A 674 0.16 -3.98 21.88
N ARG A 675 1.43 -4.38 21.75
CA ARG A 675 1.87 -5.32 20.70
C ARG A 675 1.32 -6.71 20.98
N LEU A 676 0.77 -7.32 19.94
CA LEU A 676 0.30 -8.69 20.00
C LEU A 676 1.47 -9.66 20.15
N SER A 677 1.26 -10.65 21.02
CA SER A 677 2.17 -11.78 21.21
C SER A 677 2.18 -12.70 19.99
N VAL A 678 3.20 -13.56 19.90
CA VAL A 678 3.26 -14.62 18.89
C VAL A 678 1.99 -15.48 18.91
N SER A 679 1.48 -15.84 20.09
CA SER A 679 0.26 -16.65 20.24
C SER A 679 -1.00 -15.95 19.75
N GLN A 680 -1.16 -14.65 20.03
CA GLN A 680 -2.30 -13.86 19.52
C GLN A 680 -2.27 -13.75 17.99
N ARG A 681 -1.09 -13.54 17.39
CA ARG A 681 -0.94 -13.50 15.92
C ARG A 681 -1.16 -14.86 15.29
N GLN A 682 -0.63 -15.93 15.91
CA GLN A 682 -0.86 -17.29 15.45
C GLN A 682 -2.36 -17.59 15.43
N PHE A 683 -3.09 -17.22 16.49
CA PHE A 683 -4.54 -17.38 16.56
C PHE A 683 -5.24 -16.69 15.37
N ILE A 684 -4.86 -15.46 15.02
CA ILE A 684 -5.47 -14.75 13.87
C ILE A 684 -5.26 -15.56 12.58
N VAL A 685 -4.02 -15.99 12.29
CA VAL A 685 -3.73 -16.71 11.04
C VAL A 685 -4.42 -18.07 11.02
N GLU A 686 -4.32 -18.83 12.10
CA GLU A 686 -4.83 -20.20 12.21
C GLU A 686 -6.36 -20.25 12.10
N ARG A 687 -7.07 -19.33 12.78
CA ARG A 687 -8.54 -19.34 12.83
C ARG A 687 -9.19 -18.73 11.61
N PHE A 688 -8.60 -17.69 11.01
CA PHE A 688 -9.27 -16.91 9.96
C PHE A 688 -8.79 -17.22 8.54
N SER A 689 -7.63 -17.84 8.33
CA SER A 689 -7.09 -18.09 6.98
C SER A 689 -7.98 -18.94 6.07
N HIS A 690 -8.74 -19.91 6.63
CA HIS A 690 -9.65 -20.74 5.84
C HIS A 690 -10.97 -20.03 5.51
N ALA A 691 -11.49 -19.22 6.43
CA ALA A 691 -12.71 -18.44 6.20
C ALA A 691 -12.48 -17.27 5.22
N TRP A 692 -11.23 -16.80 5.16
CA TRP A 692 -10.77 -15.71 4.32
C TRP A 692 -9.56 -16.13 3.47
N PRO A 693 -9.74 -16.88 2.37
CA PRO A 693 -8.65 -17.19 1.46
C PRO A 693 -7.99 -15.92 0.90
N ARG A 694 -6.69 -16.00 0.65
CA ARG A 694 -5.89 -14.87 0.16
C ARG A 694 -6.49 -14.30 -1.12
N THR A 695 -6.86 -13.02 -1.08
CA THR A 695 -7.52 -12.32 -2.18
C THR A 695 -6.78 -11.03 -2.49
N SER A 696 -6.37 -10.84 -3.75
CA SER A 696 -5.77 -9.59 -4.21
C SER A 696 -6.80 -8.45 -4.20
N ARG A 697 -6.34 -7.25 -3.86
CA ARG A 697 -7.17 -6.06 -4.01
C ARG A 697 -7.51 -5.87 -5.51
N PRO A 698 -8.79 -5.67 -5.88
CA PRO A 698 -9.15 -5.41 -7.27
C PRO A 698 -8.48 -4.12 -7.76
N GLN A 699 -8.11 -4.09 -9.05
CA GLN A 699 -7.65 -2.86 -9.69
C GLN A 699 -8.84 -1.91 -9.88
N GLY A 700 -8.71 -0.65 -9.44
CA GLY A 700 -9.75 0.38 -9.51
C GLY A 700 -10.16 0.97 -8.15
N SER A 701 -11.19 1.81 -8.17
CA SER A 701 -11.78 2.39 -6.94
C SER A 701 -12.55 1.32 -6.17
N SER A 702 -12.14 1.10 -4.93
CA SER A 702 -12.82 0.21 -3.97
C SER A 702 -13.18 1.04 -2.74
N SER A 703 -14.38 0.81 -2.20
CA SER A 703 -14.84 1.46 -0.98
C SER A 703 -15.14 0.41 0.10
N GLY A 704 -15.22 0.87 1.36
CA GLY A 704 -15.36 -0.02 2.51
C GLY A 704 -14.03 -0.54 3.04
N ASP A 705 -14.09 -1.12 4.23
CA ASP A 705 -12.93 -1.59 4.99
C ASP A 705 -13.14 -3.00 5.55
N THR A 706 -14.08 -3.79 5.04
CA THR A 706 -14.36 -5.17 5.50
C THR A 706 -14.34 -6.17 4.35
N ASN A 707 -13.53 -5.88 3.33
CA ASN A 707 -13.46 -6.68 2.12
C ASN A 707 -12.50 -7.88 2.28
N PRO A 708 -12.59 -8.91 1.41
CA PRO A 708 -11.67 -10.07 1.47
C PRO A 708 -10.17 -9.70 1.42
N TRP A 709 -9.79 -8.63 0.72
CA TRP A 709 -8.40 -8.15 0.67
C TRP A 709 -7.98 -7.42 1.96
N ASP A 710 -8.93 -6.82 2.71
CA ASP A 710 -8.66 -6.23 4.02
C ASP A 710 -8.38 -7.33 5.05
N ALA A 711 -9.12 -8.45 4.98
CA ALA A 711 -8.87 -9.64 5.79
C ALA A 711 -7.52 -10.27 5.44
N THR A 712 -7.22 -10.37 4.14
CA THR A 712 -5.90 -10.83 3.65
C THR A 712 -4.77 -9.99 4.22
N SER A 713 -4.91 -8.66 4.18
CA SER A 713 -3.90 -7.74 4.73
C SER A 713 -3.69 -7.98 6.22
N MET A 714 -4.75 -8.18 7.01
CA MET A 714 -4.62 -8.44 8.46
C MET A 714 -3.96 -9.79 8.76
N ILE A 715 -4.32 -10.85 8.03
CA ILE A 715 -3.76 -12.19 8.20
C ILE A 715 -2.29 -12.23 7.80
N GLU A 716 -1.93 -11.68 6.63
CA GLU A 716 -0.54 -11.59 6.18
C GLU A 716 0.30 -10.73 7.12
N ASN A 717 -0.19 -9.56 7.55
CA ASN A 717 0.52 -8.72 8.51
C ASN A 717 0.77 -9.46 9.84
N SER A 718 -0.15 -10.31 10.28
CA SER A 718 0.04 -11.14 11.47
C SER A 718 1.15 -12.18 11.26
N GLY A 719 1.17 -12.86 10.11
CA GLY A 719 2.24 -13.80 9.72
C GLY A 719 3.60 -13.13 9.63
N TYR A 720 3.70 -11.99 8.93
CA TYR A 720 4.95 -11.23 8.80
C TYR A 720 5.42 -10.64 10.12
N ALA A 721 4.51 -10.22 11.00
CA ALA A 721 4.90 -9.74 12.32
C ALA A 721 5.43 -10.87 13.22
N ILE A 722 4.95 -12.12 13.08
CA ILE A 722 5.63 -13.29 13.68
C ILE A 722 7.01 -13.46 13.03
N GLY A 723 7.12 -13.28 11.71
CA GLY A 723 8.38 -13.35 10.98
C GLY A 723 9.45 -12.35 11.43
N GLY A 724 9.03 -11.19 11.97
CA GLY A 724 9.93 -10.18 12.54
C GLY A 724 10.42 -10.46 13.95
N ASP A 725 9.91 -11.49 14.63
CA ASP A 725 10.28 -11.85 16.00
C ASP A 725 11.40 -12.91 15.99
N PRO A 726 12.61 -12.63 16.53
CA PRO A 726 13.75 -13.55 16.48
C PRO A 726 13.66 -14.71 17.49
N SER A 727 12.57 -14.84 18.26
CA SER A 727 12.39 -15.90 19.25
C SER A 727 12.21 -17.28 18.61
N ARG A 728 12.45 -18.33 19.42
CA ARG A 728 12.15 -19.72 19.03
C ARG A 728 10.65 -19.98 18.90
N ASP A 729 9.85 -19.31 19.73
CA ASP A 729 8.38 -19.45 19.72
C ASP A 729 7.82 -18.99 18.37
N ALA A 730 8.37 -17.91 17.79
CA ALA A 730 8.01 -17.44 16.45
C ALA A 730 8.36 -18.46 15.35
N THR A 731 9.53 -19.12 15.44
CA THR A 731 9.91 -20.21 14.53
C THR A 731 8.86 -21.34 14.60
N THR A 732 8.55 -21.81 15.81
CA THR A 732 7.58 -22.91 16.02
C THR A 732 6.17 -22.53 15.56
N ALA A 733 5.73 -21.29 15.80
CA ALA A 733 4.43 -20.80 15.34
C ALA A 733 4.34 -20.79 13.81
N LEU A 734 5.36 -20.30 13.09
CA LEU A 734 5.37 -20.27 11.63
C LEU A 734 5.42 -21.67 11.02
N GLU A 735 6.24 -22.57 11.56
CA GLU A 735 6.28 -23.98 11.15
C GLU A 735 4.91 -24.65 11.31
N HIS A 736 4.22 -24.38 12.42
CA HIS A 736 2.87 -24.87 12.65
C HIS A 736 1.87 -24.28 11.63
N LEU A 737 1.87 -22.96 11.45
CA LEU A 737 0.95 -22.26 10.53
C LEU A 737 1.12 -22.74 9.09
N ILE A 738 2.35 -23.00 8.62
CA ILE A 738 2.61 -23.57 7.29
C ILE A 738 1.90 -24.90 7.09
N ALA A 739 1.74 -25.70 8.15
CA ALA A 739 1.08 -27.01 8.08
C ALA A 739 -0.45 -26.94 8.14
N VAL A 740 -1.03 -25.91 8.77
CA VAL A 740 -2.48 -25.86 9.09
C VAL A 740 -3.27 -24.75 8.40
N ALA A 741 -2.62 -23.66 7.99
CA ALA A 741 -3.29 -22.51 7.37
C ALA A 741 -3.86 -22.88 5.99
N ASN A 742 -4.75 -22.01 5.47
CA ASN A 742 -5.25 -22.18 4.12
C ASN A 742 -4.08 -22.20 3.09
N PRO A 743 -4.10 -23.08 2.08
CA PRO A 743 -3.02 -23.21 1.10
C PRO A 743 -2.58 -21.89 0.46
N SER A 744 -3.51 -20.96 0.29
CA SER A 744 -3.22 -19.64 -0.31
C SER A 744 -2.29 -18.75 0.54
N TYR A 745 -2.04 -19.07 1.81
CA TYR A 745 -1.12 -18.35 2.70
C TYR A 745 0.21 -19.08 2.94
N VAL A 746 0.38 -20.31 2.45
CA VAL A 746 1.57 -21.13 2.74
C VAL A 746 2.85 -20.47 2.25
N ASP A 747 2.86 -19.93 1.03
CA ASP A 747 4.06 -19.29 0.48
C ASP A 747 4.43 -17.98 1.20
N PRO A 748 3.48 -17.07 1.51
CA PRO A 748 3.76 -15.93 2.37
C PRO A 748 4.32 -16.32 3.74
N LEU A 749 3.80 -17.40 4.34
CA LEU A 749 4.27 -17.90 5.64
C LEU A 749 5.67 -18.53 5.55
N ARG A 750 5.99 -19.25 4.46
CA ARG A 750 7.36 -19.74 4.18
C ARG A 750 8.36 -18.59 4.07
N HIS A 751 7.97 -17.52 3.38
CA HIS A 751 8.79 -16.32 3.31
C HIS A 751 8.96 -15.66 4.69
N ALA A 752 7.88 -15.52 5.45
CA ALA A 752 7.96 -15.03 6.83
C ALA A 752 8.91 -15.89 7.70
N LEU A 753 8.88 -17.21 7.56
CA LEU A 753 9.81 -18.12 8.25
C LEU A 753 11.26 -17.92 7.79
N ALA A 754 11.51 -17.74 6.50
CA ALA A 754 12.85 -17.47 5.98
C ALA A 754 13.43 -16.16 6.53
N LEU A 755 12.62 -15.09 6.57
CA LEU A 755 12.97 -13.81 7.19
C LEU A 755 13.23 -13.98 8.69
N GLN A 756 12.40 -14.75 9.39
CA GLN A 756 12.53 -15.03 10.81
C GLN A 756 13.84 -15.76 11.13
N LEU A 757 14.15 -16.82 10.39
CA LEU A 757 15.39 -17.58 10.55
C LEU A 757 16.63 -16.73 10.24
N ARG A 758 16.52 -15.75 9.33
CA ARG A 758 17.59 -14.76 9.11
C ARG A 758 17.73 -13.82 10.30
N ALA A 759 16.64 -13.19 10.74
CA ALA A 759 16.64 -12.28 11.88
C ALA A 759 17.13 -12.96 13.16
N ARG A 760 16.72 -14.21 13.39
CA ARG A 760 17.18 -15.03 14.51
C ARG A 760 18.66 -15.34 14.41
N ARG A 761 19.17 -15.76 13.24
CA ARG A 761 20.63 -15.97 13.05
C ARG A 761 21.42 -14.70 13.34
N ASP A 762 20.96 -13.55 12.85
CA ASP A 762 21.62 -12.26 13.10
C ASP A 762 21.55 -11.87 14.59
N SER A 763 20.44 -12.17 15.28
CA SER A 763 20.26 -11.92 16.72
C SER A 763 21.05 -12.88 17.61
N GLU A 764 21.21 -14.14 17.20
CA GLU A 764 21.99 -15.17 17.92
C GLU A 764 23.49 -15.09 17.56
N PHE A 765 23.85 -14.36 16.51
CA PHE A 765 25.23 -14.20 16.05
C PHE A 765 26.06 -13.45 17.09
N THR A 766 27.08 -14.14 17.62
CA THR A 766 28.07 -13.54 18.52
C THR A 766 29.40 -13.37 17.78
N PRO A 767 29.86 -12.14 17.52
CA PRO A 767 31.12 -11.92 16.82
C PRO A 767 32.32 -12.32 17.70
N VAL A 768 33.33 -12.93 17.09
CA VAL A 768 34.62 -13.22 17.77
C VAL A 768 35.30 -11.89 18.11
N SER A 769 35.72 -11.71 19.37
CA SER A 769 36.44 -10.51 19.79
C SER A 769 37.82 -10.42 19.12
N VAL A 770 38.37 -9.21 18.95
CA VAL A 770 39.72 -9.01 18.40
C VAL A 770 40.79 -9.74 19.22
N ALA A 771 40.60 -9.82 20.55
CA ALA A 771 41.48 -10.58 21.44
C ALA A 771 41.36 -12.10 21.21
N GLY A 772 40.14 -12.62 21.00
CA GLY A 772 39.89 -14.01 20.63
C GLY A 772 40.51 -14.36 19.27
N LEU A 773 40.38 -13.48 18.29
CA LEU A 773 40.98 -13.66 16.97
C LEU A 773 42.53 -13.69 17.04
N ALA A 774 43.13 -12.82 17.86
CA ALA A 774 44.58 -12.80 18.07
C ALA A 774 45.09 -14.02 18.83
N ALA A 775 44.32 -14.55 19.79
CA ALA A 775 44.66 -15.78 20.50
C ALA A 775 44.67 -17.00 19.57
N VAL A 776 43.66 -17.13 18.69
CA VAL A 776 43.58 -18.20 17.69
C VAL A 776 44.73 -18.11 16.68
N LEU A 777 45.01 -16.92 16.14
CA LEU A 777 46.09 -16.73 15.16
C LEU A 777 47.50 -16.88 15.75
N GLY A 778 47.66 -16.62 17.06
CA GLY A 778 48.93 -16.70 17.78
C GLY A 778 49.26 -18.07 18.38
N GLY A 779 48.38 -19.08 18.24
CA GLY A 779 48.53 -20.37 18.92
C GLY A 779 48.47 -20.28 20.44
N GLY A 780 47.71 -19.30 20.96
CA GLY A 780 47.50 -19.10 22.40
C GLY A 780 46.64 -20.20 23.02
N LEU A 781 46.48 -20.14 24.35
CA LEU A 781 45.57 -21.05 25.06
C LEU A 781 44.10 -20.81 24.63
N PRO A 782 43.25 -21.85 24.61
CA PRO A 782 41.82 -21.71 24.38
C PRO A 782 41.19 -20.64 25.29
N SER A 783 40.37 -19.76 24.73
CA SER A 783 39.71 -18.67 25.47
C SER A 783 38.20 -18.88 25.64
N THR A 784 37.61 -19.75 24.83
CA THR A 784 36.21 -20.17 24.88
C THR A 784 36.10 -21.70 24.85
N ILE A 785 34.90 -22.24 25.13
CA ILE A 785 34.66 -23.68 25.02
C ILE A 785 34.82 -24.18 23.57
N ASP A 786 34.45 -23.37 22.57
CA ASP A 786 34.58 -23.72 21.16
C ASP A 786 36.06 -23.68 20.70
N ASP A 787 36.88 -22.76 21.26
CA ASP A 787 38.34 -22.83 21.09
C ASP A 787 38.91 -24.12 21.70
N MET A 788 38.40 -24.54 22.87
CA MET A 788 38.85 -25.76 23.54
C MET A 788 38.47 -27.01 22.74
N ARG A 789 37.28 -27.04 22.12
CA ARG A 789 36.86 -28.10 21.19
C ARG A 789 37.80 -28.20 20.00
N ALA A 790 38.03 -27.08 19.31
CA ALA A 790 38.91 -27.04 18.14
C ALA A 790 40.34 -27.48 18.50
N PHE A 791 40.86 -26.95 19.63
CA PHE A 791 42.17 -27.34 20.15
C PHE A 791 42.26 -28.83 20.48
N PHE A 792 41.25 -29.38 21.15
CA PHE A 792 41.21 -30.81 21.49
C PHE A 792 41.10 -31.69 20.23
N GLY A 793 40.31 -31.26 19.24
CA GLY A 793 40.21 -31.89 17.93
C GLY A 793 41.55 -31.95 17.19
N ASP A 794 42.31 -30.85 17.19
CA ASP A 794 43.65 -30.81 16.58
C ASP A 794 44.64 -31.77 17.28
N ARG A 795 44.56 -31.89 18.62
CA ARG A 795 45.38 -32.87 19.36
C ARG A 795 44.99 -34.31 19.07
N LEU A 796 43.70 -34.60 18.92
CA LEU A 796 43.23 -35.93 18.53
C LEU A 796 43.69 -36.28 17.11
N LYS A 797 43.63 -35.33 16.18
CA LYS A 797 44.10 -35.52 14.81
C LYS A 797 45.61 -35.75 14.74
N ASP A 798 46.42 -34.95 15.45
CA ASP A 798 47.87 -35.18 15.52
C ASP A 798 48.19 -36.56 16.11
N LEU A 799 47.43 -36.99 17.13
CA LEU A 799 47.59 -38.32 17.70
C LEU A 799 47.22 -39.43 16.71
N ASP A 800 46.13 -39.27 15.96
CA ASP A 800 45.69 -40.23 14.94
C ASP A 800 46.74 -40.32 13.81
N ASP A 801 47.22 -39.18 13.30
CA ASP A 801 48.31 -39.10 12.30
C ASP A 801 49.63 -39.74 12.82
N ARG A 802 49.84 -39.73 14.14
CA ARG A 802 51.01 -40.34 14.81
C ARG A 802 50.83 -41.79 15.18
N MET A 803 49.60 -42.30 15.21
CA MET A 803 49.31 -43.66 15.67
C MET A 803 50.03 -44.71 14.82
N HIS A 804 50.27 -44.40 13.54
CA HIS A 804 50.95 -45.27 12.57
C HIS A 804 52.16 -44.63 11.87
N SER A 805 52.68 -43.47 12.32
CA SER A 805 53.88 -42.85 11.73
C SER A 805 55.19 -43.19 12.50
N MET A 806 56.24 -43.52 11.74
CA MET A 806 57.35 -44.39 12.17
C MET A 806 58.29 -43.85 13.27
N ALA A 807 58.41 -44.64 14.35
CA ALA A 807 59.61 -45.06 15.12
C ALA A 807 59.19 -45.80 16.41
N THR A 808 57.95 -45.56 16.86
CA THR A 808 57.29 -46.19 18.00
C THR A 808 55.87 -46.53 17.59
N ASP A 809 55.56 -47.81 17.38
CA ASP A 809 54.20 -48.27 17.05
C ASP A 809 53.24 -48.00 18.22
N MET A 810 52.70 -46.78 18.31
CA MET A 810 51.89 -46.30 19.45
C MET A 810 50.58 -47.08 19.60
N TRP A 811 50.05 -47.64 18.51
CA TRP A 811 48.88 -48.50 18.53
C TRP A 811 49.10 -49.75 19.41
N GLU A 812 50.32 -50.28 19.53
CA GLU A 812 50.61 -51.49 20.32
C GLU A 812 50.18 -51.34 21.78
N ALA A 813 50.26 -50.13 22.33
CA ALA A 813 49.86 -49.82 23.70
C ALA A 813 48.37 -50.06 23.97
N TYR A 814 47.54 -50.16 22.93
CA TYR A 814 46.11 -50.45 23.04
C TYR A 814 45.79 -51.95 23.00
N TRP A 815 46.82 -52.80 22.89
CA TRP A 815 46.66 -54.24 22.77
C TRP A 815 47.50 -55.02 23.78
N ASP A 816 46.96 -56.16 24.22
CA ASP A 816 47.66 -57.19 24.99
C ASP A 816 47.86 -58.42 24.10
N GLY A 817 49.06 -58.57 23.53
CA GLY A 817 49.42 -59.69 22.68
C GLY A 817 48.68 -59.68 21.33
N ALA A 818 47.53 -60.35 21.25
CA ALA A 818 46.64 -60.38 20.07
C ALA A 818 45.23 -59.86 20.37
N LYS A 819 44.97 -59.40 21.60
CA LYS A 819 43.65 -58.99 22.07
C LYS A 819 43.63 -57.49 22.36
N PRO A 820 42.59 -56.75 21.98
CA PRO A 820 42.41 -55.37 22.43
C PRO A 820 42.38 -55.30 23.96
N CYS A 821 43.04 -54.31 24.53
CA CYS A 821 42.92 -54.01 25.96
C CYS A 821 41.47 -53.59 26.30
N GLY A 822 41.13 -53.61 27.58
CA GLY A 822 39.81 -53.19 28.05
C GLY A 822 39.57 -51.69 27.84
N GLU A 823 38.31 -51.28 27.67
CA GLU A 823 37.92 -49.90 27.36
C GLU A 823 38.50 -48.86 28.32
N ASN A 824 38.41 -49.10 29.63
CA ASN A 824 39.00 -48.22 30.65
C ASN A 824 40.53 -48.07 30.51
N PHE A 825 41.21 -49.13 30.11
CA PHE A 825 42.67 -49.10 29.90
C PHE A 825 42.99 -48.28 28.65
N CYS A 826 42.29 -48.55 27.55
CA CYS A 826 42.44 -47.81 26.29
C CYS A 826 42.13 -46.32 26.46
N ARG A 827 41.08 -45.96 27.22
CA ARG A 827 40.79 -44.57 27.59
C ARG A 827 41.98 -43.93 28.30
N ASN A 828 42.50 -44.57 29.35
CA ASN A 828 43.63 -44.00 30.10
C ASN A 828 44.89 -43.87 29.24
N ARG A 829 45.14 -44.82 28.32
CA ARG A 829 46.23 -44.72 27.33
C ARG A 829 46.05 -43.53 26.39
N LEU A 830 44.83 -43.33 25.85
CA LEU A 830 44.50 -42.19 25.01
C LEU A 830 44.78 -40.88 25.75
N VAL A 831 44.33 -40.78 27.01
CA VAL A 831 44.57 -39.61 27.85
C VAL A 831 46.06 -39.35 28.02
N GLU A 832 46.87 -40.37 28.32
CA GLU A 832 48.31 -40.19 28.50
C GLU A 832 49.01 -39.74 27.22
N HIS A 833 48.63 -40.29 26.06
CA HIS A 833 49.20 -39.90 24.77
C HIS A 833 48.86 -38.46 24.36
N ILE A 834 47.67 -37.97 24.73
CA ILE A 834 47.25 -36.58 24.51
C ILE A 834 47.87 -35.65 25.55
N SER A 835 47.94 -36.07 26.83
CA SER A 835 48.41 -35.26 27.96
C SER A 835 49.83 -34.74 27.76
N GLY A 836 50.72 -35.55 27.15
CA GLY A 836 52.10 -35.14 26.87
C GLY A 836 52.24 -34.03 25.82
N GLN A 837 51.14 -33.60 25.20
CA GLN A 837 51.09 -32.59 24.14
C GLN A 837 50.27 -31.36 24.54
N LEU A 838 49.77 -31.33 25.77
CA LEU A 838 48.99 -30.22 26.30
C LEU A 838 49.91 -29.16 26.92
N PRO A 839 49.60 -27.86 26.74
CA PRO A 839 50.17 -26.79 27.56
C PRO A 839 49.92 -27.02 29.06
N ASP A 840 50.88 -26.65 29.92
CA ASP A 840 50.80 -26.81 31.39
C ASP A 840 49.47 -26.38 32.05
N PRO A 841 48.77 -25.33 31.56
CA PRO A 841 47.49 -24.90 32.14
C PRO A 841 46.30 -25.81 31.81
N ILE A 842 46.36 -26.61 30.74
CA ILE A 842 45.29 -27.52 30.34
C ILE A 842 45.52 -28.87 30.99
N ARG A 843 44.50 -29.39 31.69
CA ARG A 843 44.62 -30.67 32.40
C ARG A 843 43.42 -31.56 32.08
N PHE A 844 43.68 -32.86 31.97
CA PHE A 844 42.61 -33.84 32.10
C PHE A 844 42.38 -34.13 33.57
N ALA A 845 41.14 -33.97 34.00
CA ALA A 845 40.71 -34.46 35.31
C ALA A 845 39.91 -35.75 35.10
N PRO A 846 40.41 -36.91 35.55
CA PRO A 846 39.50 -37.97 35.95
C PRO A 846 38.80 -37.46 37.21
N GLU A 847 37.50 -37.24 37.16
CA GLU A 847 36.66 -36.83 38.31
C GLU A 847 36.58 -35.31 38.59
N MET A 848 35.67 -34.61 37.90
CA MET A 848 34.92 -33.53 38.54
C MET A 848 33.74 -34.13 39.31
N HIS A 849 33.68 -33.90 40.63
CA HIS A 849 32.49 -34.19 41.44
C HIS A 849 31.42 -33.14 41.14
N MET A 850 30.45 -33.49 40.28
CA MET A 850 29.26 -32.68 39.99
C MET A 850 27.97 -33.45 40.37
N PRO A 851 26.90 -32.73 40.76
CA PRO A 851 25.78 -33.28 41.53
C PRO A 851 24.86 -34.14 40.65
N GLN A 852 25.08 -35.46 40.64
CA GLN A 852 24.10 -36.55 40.39
C GLN A 852 24.75 -37.94 40.08
N GLN A 853 26.04 -38.15 40.36
CA GLN A 853 26.71 -39.48 40.34
C GLN A 853 26.46 -40.35 39.08
N LYS A 854 26.80 -39.85 37.88
CA LYS A 854 27.20 -40.67 36.69
C LYS A 854 28.04 -39.78 35.75
N ARG A 855 29.15 -40.33 35.20
CA ARG A 855 30.40 -39.63 34.84
C ARG A 855 30.69 -39.63 33.32
N ALA A 856 31.17 -38.51 32.78
CA ALA A 856 31.84 -38.49 31.46
C ALA A 856 33.18 -39.22 31.58
N ASP A 857 33.66 -39.83 30.49
CA ASP A 857 34.90 -40.60 30.52
C ASP A 857 36.13 -39.76 30.89
N ILE A 858 36.26 -38.53 30.36
CA ILE A 858 37.23 -37.50 30.79
C ILE A 858 36.66 -36.08 30.60
N ALA A 859 37.32 -35.08 31.20
CA ALA A 859 37.09 -33.67 30.87
C ALA A 859 38.42 -32.93 30.69
N ALA A 860 38.55 -32.15 29.61
CA ALA A 860 39.67 -31.23 29.39
C ALA A 860 39.35 -29.88 30.03
N ILE A 861 40.19 -29.42 30.96
CA ILE A 861 39.89 -28.27 31.83
C ILE A 861 40.95 -27.18 31.67
N LEU A 862 40.49 -25.94 31.53
CA LEU A 862 41.28 -24.71 31.59
C LEU A 862 40.48 -23.61 32.32
N GLY A 863 40.83 -23.31 33.56
CA GLY A 863 40.11 -22.32 34.36
C GLY A 863 38.64 -22.70 34.57
N SER A 864 37.71 -21.89 34.06
CA SER A 864 36.26 -22.16 34.06
C SER A 864 35.76 -22.88 32.82
N ILE A 865 36.62 -23.23 31.86
CA ILE A 865 36.25 -24.00 30.66
C ILE A 865 36.43 -25.48 30.99
N GLY A 866 35.38 -26.28 30.80
CA GLY A 866 35.42 -27.72 31.02
C GLY A 866 34.74 -28.47 29.87
N LEU A 867 35.53 -29.04 28.97
CA LEU A 867 35.03 -29.79 27.82
C LEU A 867 34.84 -31.28 28.19
N PRO A 868 33.59 -31.78 28.29
CA PRO A 868 33.33 -33.20 28.53
C PRO A 868 33.62 -34.04 27.29
N VAL A 869 34.29 -35.17 27.49
CA VAL A 869 34.63 -36.12 26.42
C VAL A 869 34.18 -37.53 26.83
N GLU A 870 33.37 -38.14 25.98
CA GLU A 870 32.90 -39.52 26.14
C GLU A 870 33.66 -40.44 25.18
N ILE A 871 34.20 -41.57 25.68
CA ILE A 871 35.14 -42.41 24.92
C ILE A 871 34.67 -43.86 24.93
N LYS A 872 34.38 -44.44 23.76
CA LYS A 872 33.95 -45.84 23.64
C LYS A 872 34.91 -46.68 22.82
N GLY A 873 35.08 -47.95 23.20
CA GLY A 873 35.64 -48.94 22.29
C GLY A 873 34.60 -49.31 21.23
N GLN A 874 35.03 -49.65 20.01
CA GLN A 874 34.10 -50.01 18.93
C GLN A 874 33.09 -51.12 19.28
N TRP A 875 33.41 -52.00 20.24
CA TRP A 875 32.55 -53.12 20.66
C TRP A 875 31.51 -52.73 21.72
N HIS A 876 31.52 -51.49 22.22
CA HIS A 876 30.64 -51.09 23.31
C HIS A 876 29.17 -51.16 22.87
N PRO A 877 28.26 -51.75 23.67
CA PRO A 877 26.84 -51.88 23.30
C PRO A 877 26.19 -50.55 22.92
N ASP A 878 26.57 -49.49 23.63
CA ASP A 878 25.98 -48.15 23.47
C ASP A 878 26.72 -47.28 22.44
N VAL A 879 27.63 -47.83 21.62
CA VAL A 879 28.47 -47.03 20.70
C VAL A 879 27.67 -46.11 19.76
N TRP A 880 26.44 -46.50 19.43
CA TRP A 880 25.54 -45.74 18.55
C TRP A 880 24.66 -44.72 19.29
N THR A 881 24.43 -44.89 20.60
CA THR A 881 23.49 -44.05 21.37
C THR A 881 24.16 -43.16 22.41
N ALA A 882 25.39 -43.48 22.81
CA ALA A 882 26.16 -42.75 23.81
C ALA A 882 26.30 -41.22 23.54
N PRO A 883 26.44 -40.72 22.29
CA PRO A 883 26.49 -39.28 22.04
C PRO A 883 25.25 -38.53 22.55
N VAL A 884 24.07 -39.14 22.44
CA VAL A 884 22.80 -38.52 22.84
C VAL A 884 22.44 -38.89 24.28
N GLU A 885 22.42 -40.19 24.60
CA GLU A 885 21.88 -40.70 25.87
C GLU A 885 22.86 -40.55 27.05
N GLN A 886 24.15 -40.36 26.76
CA GLN A 886 25.19 -40.19 27.78
C GLN A 886 25.79 -38.80 27.70
N LEU A 887 26.38 -38.42 26.57
CA LEU A 887 27.07 -37.14 26.44
C LEU A 887 26.10 -35.94 26.47
N ALA A 888 25.11 -35.91 25.57
CA ALA A 888 24.13 -34.82 25.52
C ALA A 888 23.27 -34.73 26.77
N ALA A 889 22.64 -35.85 27.15
CA ALA A 889 21.69 -35.89 28.25
C ALA A 889 22.30 -35.56 29.62
N ARG A 890 23.58 -35.86 29.85
CA ARG A 890 24.18 -35.78 31.19
C ARG A 890 25.18 -34.65 31.37
N TYR A 891 25.88 -34.21 30.32
CA TYR A 891 27.06 -33.34 30.48
C TYR A 891 26.93 -31.97 29.80
N LEU A 892 26.13 -31.83 28.74
CA LEU A 892 25.97 -30.53 28.06
C LEU A 892 25.23 -29.48 28.90
N HIS A 893 24.55 -29.89 29.98
CA HIS A 893 23.87 -28.99 30.92
C HIS A 893 24.79 -28.41 32.00
N ASP A 894 26.06 -28.83 32.07
CA ASP A 894 27.04 -28.27 32.99
C ASP A 894 27.39 -26.83 32.55
N TRP A 895 27.43 -25.90 33.50
CA TRP A 895 27.73 -24.50 33.23
C TRP A 895 29.15 -24.29 32.70
N HIS A 896 30.09 -25.22 32.99
CA HIS A 896 31.45 -25.21 32.42
C HIS A 896 31.52 -25.73 30.99
N ALA A 897 30.53 -26.51 30.56
CA ALA A 897 30.49 -27.14 29.24
C ALA A 897 29.79 -26.26 28.19
N GLU A 898 29.01 -25.25 28.61
CA GLU A 898 28.30 -24.32 27.70
C GLU A 898 27.54 -25.04 26.56
N GLY A 899 27.00 -26.24 26.83
CA GLY A 899 26.30 -27.03 25.82
C GLY A 899 27.19 -27.80 24.83
N ARG A 900 28.51 -27.89 25.04
CA ARG A 900 29.49 -28.50 24.13
C ARG A 900 30.10 -29.82 24.65
N GLY A 901 30.44 -30.73 23.73
CA GLY A 901 31.10 -31.99 24.09
C GLY A 901 31.81 -32.67 22.92
N VAL A 902 32.61 -33.70 23.24
CA VAL A 902 33.32 -34.51 22.23
C VAL A 902 33.03 -35.99 22.44
N TYR A 903 32.73 -36.71 21.36
CA TYR A 903 32.56 -38.15 21.35
C TYR A 903 33.70 -38.82 20.57
N VAL A 904 34.40 -39.75 21.22
CA VAL A 904 35.53 -40.47 20.62
C VAL A 904 35.24 -41.97 20.58
N VAL A 905 35.44 -42.58 19.43
CA VAL A 905 35.44 -44.04 19.31
C VAL A 905 36.83 -44.56 18.95
N LEU A 906 37.31 -45.55 19.70
CA LEU A 906 38.55 -46.26 19.40
C LEU A 906 38.27 -47.41 18.43
N TRP A 907 38.83 -47.30 17.23
CA TRP A 907 38.66 -48.27 16.14
C TRP A 907 39.81 -49.29 16.13
N PHE A 908 39.46 -50.57 16.19
CA PHE A 908 40.39 -51.70 16.22
C PHE A 908 40.34 -52.55 14.94
N GLY A 909 39.46 -52.22 14.00
CA GLY A 909 39.23 -53.00 12.78
C GLY A 909 38.38 -54.24 13.03
N ASP A 910 38.58 -55.30 12.25
CA ASP A 910 37.83 -56.55 12.40
C ASP A 910 38.49 -57.48 13.43
N VAL A 911 37.92 -57.53 14.63
CA VAL A 911 38.43 -58.33 15.75
C VAL A 911 37.33 -59.25 16.26
N PRO A 912 37.47 -60.58 16.11
CA PRO A 912 36.48 -61.55 16.58
C PRO A 912 36.11 -61.35 18.05
N GLY A 913 34.81 -61.19 18.34
CA GLY A 913 34.29 -60.96 19.70
C GLY A 913 34.43 -59.51 20.22
N LYS A 914 35.04 -58.60 19.44
CA LYS A 914 35.21 -57.17 19.76
C LYS A 914 34.83 -56.28 18.56
N ASN A 915 33.87 -56.76 17.77
CA ASN A 915 33.34 -56.07 16.60
C ASN A 915 32.21 -55.11 16.96
N LEU A 916 31.91 -54.17 16.06
CA LEU A 916 30.80 -53.22 16.24
C LEU A 916 29.47 -53.96 16.41
N PRO A 917 28.61 -53.53 17.35
CA PRO A 917 27.20 -53.89 17.34
C PRO A 917 26.54 -53.53 16.00
N SER A 918 25.52 -54.30 15.61
CA SER A 918 24.72 -53.99 14.42
C SER A 918 24.18 -52.56 14.48
N HIS A 919 24.20 -51.87 13.34
CA HIS A 919 23.62 -50.54 13.25
C HIS A 919 22.12 -50.61 13.57
N PRO A 920 21.57 -49.72 14.43
CA PRO A 920 20.17 -49.79 14.84
C PRO A 920 19.18 -49.72 13.68
N ASP A 921 19.55 -48.99 12.60
CA ASP A 921 18.71 -48.82 11.41
C ASP A 921 19.00 -49.88 10.32
N GLY A 922 19.73 -50.95 10.66
CA GLY A 922 20.00 -52.07 9.73
C GLY A 922 21.02 -51.78 8.61
N LEU A 923 21.75 -50.66 8.69
CA LEU A 923 22.80 -50.31 7.73
C LEU A 923 23.98 -51.30 7.77
N ALA A 924 24.68 -51.42 6.64
CA ALA A 924 25.88 -52.25 6.54
C ALA A 924 26.98 -51.75 7.50
N ARG A 925 27.78 -52.69 8.03
CA ARG A 925 28.87 -52.35 8.95
C ARG A 925 29.91 -51.46 8.25
N PRO A 926 30.36 -50.36 8.89
CA PRO A 926 31.43 -49.52 8.34
C PRO A 926 32.71 -50.33 8.15
N LYS A 927 33.48 -50.01 7.11
CA LYS A 927 34.73 -50.72 6.78
C LYS A 927 35.97 -49.92 7.18
N THR A 928 35.83 -48.61 7.33
CA THR A 928 36.89 -47.68 7.70
C THR A 928 36.50 -46.84 8.93
N PRO A 929 37.48 -46.25 9.64
CA PRO A 929 37.23 -45.25 10.68
C PRO A 929 36.35 -44.08 10.20
N ASP A 930 36.59 -43.59 8.98
CA ASP A 930 35.83 -42.48 8.37
C ASP A 930 34.37 -42.86 8.07
N ASP A 931 34.12 -44.10 7.63
CA ASP A 931 32.76 -44.61 7.46
C ASP A 931 32.02 -44.59 8.79
N LEU A 932 32.66 -45.08 9.87
CA LEU A 932 32.06 -45.08 11.20
C LEU A 932 31.80 -43.65 11.70
N ARG A 933 32.76 -42.75 11.49
CA ARG A 933 32.60 -41.34 11.87
C ARG A 933 31.40 -40.70 11.19
N SER A 934 31.25 -40.91 9.89
CA SER A 934 30.13 -40.37 9.10
C SER A 934 28.80 -40.92 9.58
N MET A 935 28.72 -42.24 9.80
CA MET A 935 27.49 -42.89 10.32
C MET A 935 27.10 -42.39 11.72
N LEU A 936 28.08 -42.10 12.59
CA LEU A 936 27.82 -41.55 13.92
C LEU A 936 27.29 -40.11 13.87
N ILE A 937 27.83 -39.28 12.95
CA ILE A 937 27.36 -37.90 12.74
C ILE A 937 25.94 -37.88 12.16
N ASP A 938 25.65 -38.75 11.19
CA ASP A 938 24.33 -38.83 10.57
C ASP A 938 23.25 -39.21 11.58
N ARG A 939 23.60 -39.97 12.62
CA ARG A 939 22.69 -40.37 13.69
C ARG A 939 22.45 -39.29 14.74
N LEU A 940 23.27 -38.24 14.80
CA LEU A 940 23.03 -37.12 15.71
C LEU A 940 21.81 -36.30 15.24
N PRO A 941 20.90 -35.92 16.16
CA PRO A 941 19.89 -34.89 15.91
C PRO A 941 20.51 -33.60 15.38
N GLU A 942 19.83 -32.89 14.48
CA GLU A 942 20.38 -31.70 13.80
C GLU A 942 20.86 -30.63 14.78
N ASN A 943 20.12 -30.42 15.88
CA ASN A 943 20.48 -29.47 16.94
C ASN A 943 21.72 -29.86 17.76
N LEU A 944 22.20 -31.10 17.66
CA LEU A 944 23.39 -31.59 18.36
C LEU A 944 24.64 -31.65 17.48
N ARG A 945 24.50 -31.57 16.15
CA ARG A 945 25.62 -31.71 15.21
C ARG A 945 26.64 -30.57 15.32
N ASP A 946 26.19 -29.38 15.67
CA ASP A 946 27.07 -28.20 15.81
C ASP A 946 27.75 -28.12 17.18
N VAL A 947 27.29 -28.91 18.16
CA VAL A 947 27.73 -28.81 19.57
C VAL A 947 28.44 -30.06 20.08
N ILE A 948 28.35 -31.18 19.37
CA ILE A 948 29.08 -32.43 19.64
C ILE A 948 30.00 -32.76 18.47
N ASP A 949 31.31 -32.75 18.70
CA ASP A 949 32.27 -33.24 17.71
C ASP A 949 32.48 -34.75 17.85
N VAL A 950 32.45 -35.46 16.72
CA VAL A 950 32.69 -36.90 16.67
C VAL A 950 34.05 -37.20 16.05
N TYR A 951 34.84 -38.02 16.74
CA TYR A 951 36.13 -38.53 16.27
C TYR A 951 36.18 -40.05 16.35
N VAL A 952 36.84 -40.66 15.38
CA VAL A 952 37.17 -42.08 15.39
C VAL A 952 38.68 -42.19 15.27
N VAL A 953 39.34 -42.72 16.29
CA VAL A 953 40.79 -42.86 16.35
C VAL A 953 41.17 -44.28 15.97
N ASP A 954 41.99 -44.44 14.93
CA ASP A 954 42.40 -45.75 14.43
C ASP A 954 43.55 -46.31 15.26
N VAL A 955 43.25 -47.30 16.10
CA VAL A 955 44.22 -48.07 16.89
C VAL A 955 44.32 -49.51 16.39
N SER A 956 43.91 -49.77 15.15
CA SER A 956 43.95 -51.08 14.54
C SER A 956 45.37 -51.55 14.24
N ARG A 957 45.53 -52.87 14.22
CA ARG A 957 46.79 -53.51 13.83
C ARG A 957 47.03 -53.33 12.33
N PRO A 958 48.24 -52.92 11.91
CA PRO A 958 48.66 -53.03 10.52
C PRO A 958 48.54 -54.49 10.05
N ALA A 959 48.03 -54.70 8.84
CA ALA A 959 48.00 -56.04 8.25
C ALA A 959 49.43 -56.61 8.12
N GLU A 960 49.65 -57.85 8.57
CA GLU A 960 50.93 -58.54 8.37
C GLU A 960 51.28 -58.54 6.88
N LYS A 961 52.43 -57.95 6.52
CA LYS A 961 52.98 -58.12 5.17
C LYS A 961 53.29 -59.60 5.00
N ALA A 962 52.53 -60.28 4.17
CA ALA A 962 52.82 -61.65 3.75
C ALA A 962 54.28 -61.72 3.27
N SER A 963 55.09 -62.53 3.95
CA SER A 963 56.44 -62.84 3.50
C SER A 963 56.34 -63.49 2.11
N PRO A 964 57.15 -63.09 1.11
CA PRO A 964 57.13 -63.73 -0.18
C PRO A 964 57.66 -65.16 -0.03
N THR A 965 56.81 -66.14 -0.29
CA THR A 965 57.18 -67.55 -0.37
C THR A 965 58.18 -67.72 -1.51
N THR A 966 59.34 -68.31 -1.20
CA THR A 966 60.39 -68.75 -2.15
C THR A 966 59.92 -69.74 -3.19
#